data_AF-A0A416NKJ9-F1
#
_entry.id   AF-A0A416NKJ9-F1
#
_cell.length_a   1.000
_cell.length_b   1.000
_cell.length_c   1.000
_cell.angle_alpha   90.00
_cell.angle_beta   90.00
_cell.angle_gamma   90.00
#
_symmetry.space_group_name_H-M   'P 1'
#
loop_
_entity.id
_entity.type
_entity.pdbx_description
1 polymer ?
#
loop_
_entity_poly.entity_id
_entity_poly.type
_entity_poly.pdbx_seq_one_letter_code
_entity_poly.pdbx_strand_id
1 'polypeptide(L)'
;MQRRMRPPGWKHRSFRIIQQKAREQKMNSKRLLCFLLGAALLLQTPATAYAEETLTYEQYKGGSGYSSTTQEQDYAIVEISTEEDLRRLAENCVLDSWSRGIKVVLRNDIVLSMESEFSIPTFAGIFDGNNFTISNVKLTGNGSAAGFFRYVQEGAKVRNLTVSGEISPSGSQNQVGGIVGVNYGSIENCKFSGNVIGDNEVGGIAGVNEETGEIRRCESDANVIGNHSAGGIVGNNHGILNNCSNSGSINTYSTEVTYDLDDITMDNLEQINSTSNVTAHTDTGGIAGISDGKIYYCSNSGAIGYQHVGYNTGGIVGRLHQGYLQNCTNTGYVQGRKDVGGIVGQMEPFLEIQYLSDKLKELDTETDKFLDMLDATQKDVSSYSRQASALTKSISTNLKDANSAGNSLTGTTNDLWYIYNQELNGVSNDLKVLNNDLNKQAEDDKNNGNRHDITLSGNDLSGGDITLSVPDDTESYKAALKKFGENATKHLDNMVSASTDRSGGIKNNLDTLKQSLDKAFDQLGQLGDVLQAGSDNTSAHMDELMDQARVLRRLVSEIRDDLFRYEGISVEDTSDESASKGEVNPGDPDAEAGEAEPERTEEALYDTSSFQKGKVTLCVNRGTVEADTNVGGIVGQVATEYDFDPEDDITLTGTESFDVEQTIKAVVRDSRNFGDITGKKDNVGGIVGKAEYGAIISCESYAPIESTGGSDVGGIAGSASYAIRSCYSMGRITGKNNIGGIAGEGCDIFYSYAYNDLDMSGENQGSIAGKVSDDGSLYGNYYVEGGVGGVDGIGYQGGATPLSYQELCAKDGVPEAFSQFTITFLADGEEVASYKCNYGDYLSADQIPEVPEKEGYYGVWPDYDFSYITGNRVLEAEYQEWTASIASAEKNDANKPLVMAEGNFYPNAALHLQIEGDTYKVSMTNSMKEDAPDYTGEATLRVYCEDADNTVVWVEQDGEYREVESTVIGSYRQFTMEVPGSFRIAEAEGSHTRMIVMCIIGVAVGILLIVLLVKKVAKRRKKRRQEKAEHAGQADDTEGQL
;
A
#
# COMPACT_ATOMS: atom_id res chain seq x y z
N MET A 1 25.87 34.63 89.55
CA MET A 1 26.21 33.45 90.38
C MET A 1 25.18 32.38 90.07
N GLN A 2 25.62 31.14 89.76
CA GLN A 2 24.82 29.90 89.66
C GLN A 2 23.82 29.77 88.49
N ARG A 3 23.54 28.59 87.89
CA ARG A 3 24.15 27.24 87.77
C ARG A 3 23.16 26.41 86.91
N ARG A 4 23.69 25.51 86.04
CA ARG A 4 23.13 24.22 85.56
C ARG A 4 21.83 24.29 84.73
N MET A 5 21.64 23.59 83.59
CA MET A 5 21.86 22.18 83.25
C MET A 5 21.91 21.94 81.72
N ARG A 6 22.65 20.88 81.30
CA ARG A 6 22.55 20.01 80.08
C ARG A 6 22.82 20.63 78.69
N PRO A 7 23.57 19.91 77.80
CA PRO A 7 23.02 18.82 76.97
C PRO A 7 23.93 17.55 76.86
N PRO A 8 23.40 16.41 76.34
CA PRO A 8 24.19 15.25 75.90
C PRO A 8 24.58 15.42 74.41
N GLY A 9 25.55 14.75 73.80
CA GLY A 9 26.47 13.70 74.21
C GLY A 9 27.10 13.11 72.93
N TRP A 10 28.40 13.26 72.74
CA TRP A 10 29.19 12.61 71.68
C TRP A 10 30.34 11.82 72.32
N LYS A 11 30.32 10.50 72.11
CA LYS A 11 31.37 9.47 72.33
C LYS A 11 31.16 8.48 71.16
N HIS A 12 32.13 7.85 70.52
CA HIS A 12 33.44 7.38 70.97
C HIS A 12 34.36 7.11 69.76
N ARG A 13 35.67 7.21 70.03
CA ARG A 13 36.83 6.57 69.37
C ARG A 13 36.53 5.32 68.53
N SER A 14 37.09 5.25 67.32
CA SER A 14 38.09 4.25 66.89
C SER A 14 38.55 4.53 65.44
N PHE A 15 39.74 4.06 65.07
CA PHE A 15 40.34 4.06 63.72
C PHE A 15 40.93 5.38 63.17
N ARG A 16 42.10 5.75 63.69
CA ARG A 16 43.02 6.65 62.99
C ARG A 16 44.47 6.13 63.00
N ILE A 17 44.65 4.83 62.72
CA ILE A 17 45.96 4.20 62.42
C ILE A 17 45.75 3.02 61.45
N ILE A 18 45.09 3.24 60.30
CA ILE A 18 45.09 2.28 59.14
C ILE A 18 45.17 3.02 57.79
N GLN A 19 44.93 4.33 57.71
CA GLN A 19 44.93 5.04 56.42
C GLN A 19 46.29 5.49 55.88
N GLN A 20 47.39 5.30 56.64
CA GLN A 20 48.72 5.73 56.17
C GLN A 20 49.61 4.60 55.63
N LYS A 21 49.23 3.32 55.81
CA LYS A 21 49.90 2.15 55.18
C LYS A 21 49.18 1.61 53.94
N ALA A 22 47.92 1.99 53.70
CA ALA A 22 47.18 1.59 52.50
C ALA A 22 47.45 2.48 51.26
N ARG A 23 48.19 3.59 51.41
CA ARG A 23 48.61 4.46 50.30
C ARG A 23 49.95 4.08 49.66
N GLU A 24 50.81 3.33 50.36
CA GLU A 24 52.12 2.91 49.82
C GLU A 24 52.09 1.54 49.12
N GLN A 25 51.12 0.66 49.43
CA GLN A 25 50.94 -0.60 48.69
C GLN A 25 50.11 -0.48 47.41
N LYS A 26 49.40 0.64 47.19
CA LYS A 26 48.63 0.89 45.95
C LYS A 26 49.42 1.61 44.85
N MET A 27 50.66 2.04 45.12
CA MET A 27 51.54 2.69 44.14
C MET A 27 52.48 1.74 43.39
N ASN A 28 52.65 0.48 43.85
CA ASN A 28 53.55 -0.47 43.19
C ASN A 28 52.87 -1.40 42.16
N SER A 29 51.54 -1.55 42.15
CA SER A 29 50.87 -2.34 41.08
C SER A 29 50.71 -1.54 39.79
N LYS A 30 50.59 -0.21 39.86
CA LYS A 30 50.50 0.65 38.67
C LYS A 30 51.81 0.75 37.90
N ARG A 31 52.96 0.72 38.58
CA ARG A 31 54.28 0.71 37.92
C ARG A 31 54.60 -0.64 37.26
N LEU A 32 54.14 -1.75 37.82
CA LEU A 32 54.30 -3.09 37.22
C LEU A 32 53.38 -3.25 35.99
N LEU A 33 52.16 -2.70 36.04
CA LEU A 33 51.24 -2.67 34.90
C LEU A 33 51.77 -1.77 33.78
N CYS A 34 52.34 -0.59 34.10
CA CYS A 34 52.99 0.28 33.11
C CYS A 34 54.27 -0.33 32.50
N PHE A 35 55.02 -1.14 33.25
CA PHE A 35 56.19 -1.84 32.70
C PHE A 35 55.80 -3.02 31.80
N LEU A 36 54.70 -3.73 32.12
CA LEU A 36 54.17 -4.81 31.28
C LEU A 36 53.48 -4.27 30.02
N LEU A 37 52.77 -3.14 30.11
CA LEU A 37 52.24 -2.41 28.95
C LEU A 37 53.35 -1.80 28.09
N GLY A 38 54.43 -1.30 28.71
CA GLY A 38 55.60 -0.77 28.00
C GLY A 38 56.44 -1.83 27.29
N ALA A 39 56.44 -3.09 27.77
CA ALA A 39 57.14 -4.19 27.11
C ALA A 39 56.33 -4.80 25.94
N ALA A 40 55.00 -4.74 25.98
CA ALA A 40 54.14 -5.15 24.87
C ALA A 40 54.18 -4.17 23.67
N LEU A 41 54.55 -2.91 23.93
CA LEU A 41 54.66 -1.84 22.92
C LEU A 41 55.99 -1.84 22.13
N LEU A 42 56.93 -2.74 22.41
CA LEU A 42 58.24 -2.83 21.72
C LEU A 42 58.31 -3.96 20.67
N LEU A 43 57.20 -4.63 20.35
CA LEU A 43 57.15 -5.78 19.44
C LEU A 43 56.16 -5.66 18.26
N GLN A 44 55.88 -4.45 17.78
CA GLN A 44 55.13 -4.29 16.52
C GLN A 44 55.81 -3.26 15.61
N THR A 45 56.21 -3.74 14.42
CA THR A 45 56.68 -2.93 13.29
C THR A 45 55.56 -2.03 12.76
N PRO A 46 55.86 -0.85 12.19
CA PRO A 46 54.86 0.18 11.92
C PRO A 46 54.05 -0.13 10.65
N ALA A 47 52.73 -0.23 10.77
CA ALA A 47 51.81 0.12 9.70
C ALA A 47 51.27 1.54 10.00
N THR A 48 51.41 2.43 9.03
CA THR A 48 51.00 3.84 9.13
C THR A 48 49.47 3.94 9.17
N ALA A 49 48.92 4.28 10.34
CA ALA A 49 47.54 4.72 10.47
C ALA A 49 47.47 6.25 10.28
N TYR A 50 46.66 6.69 9.32
CA TYR A 50 46.13 8.05 9.32
C TYR A 50 45.10 8.14 10.46
N ALA A 51 45.27 9.10 11.36
CA ALA A 51 44.29 9.39 12.40
C ALA A 51 43.19 10.28 11.79
N GLU A 52 41.94 9.86 11.89
CA GLU A 52 40.77 10.73 11.75
C GLU A 52 40.10 10.90 13.12
N GLU A 53 39.59 12.10 13.36
CA GLU A 53 39.10 12.61 14.64
C GLU A 53 37.88 11.84 15.16
N THR A 54 37.93 11.40 16.41
CA THR A 54 36.77 10.87 17.13
C THR A 54 35.84 12.00 17.58
N LEU A 55 34.60 12.00 17.08
CA LEU A 55 33.51 12.91 17.44
C LEU A 55 33.03 12.63 18.88
N THR A 56 32.61 13.69 19.59
CA THR A 56 32.18 13.61 21.00
C THR A 56 30.67 13.39 21.13
N TYR A 57 30.24 12.90 22.31
CA TYR A 57 28.86 12.52 22.66
C TYR A 57 27.77 13.56 22.31
N GLU A 58 28.09 14.85 22.16
CA GLU A 58 27.11 15.86 21.75
C GLU A 58 26.78 15.85 20.25
N GLN A 59 27.62 15.25 19.40
CA GLN A 59 27.34 15.10 17.96
C GLN A 59 26.40 13.92 17.66
N TYR A 60 26.09 13.07 18.64
CA TYR A 60 25.12 11.97 18.52
C TYR A 60 23.66 12.45 18.71
N LYS A 61 23.45 13.69 19.18
CA LYS A 61 22.11 14.23 19.50
C LYS A 61 21.53 15.13 18.40
N GLY A 62 22.32 15.48 17.39
CA GLY A 62 21.87 16.27 16.24
C GLY A 62 21.46 15.36 15.09
N GLY A 63 20.20 14.95 15.05
CA GLY A 63 19.60 14.40 13.84
C GLY A 63 19.59 15.46 12.75
N SER A 64 20.55 15.39 11.83
CA SER A 64 20.45 15.91 10.45
C SER A 64 21.78 15.70 9.73
N GLY A 65 21.74 14.86 8.69
CA GLY A 65 22.66 14.95 7.56
C GLY A 65 24.05 14.37 7.75
N TYR A 66 24.16 13.05 7.73
CA TYR A 66 25.34 12.39 7.16
C TYR A 66 24.90 11.27 6.21
N SER A 67 24.23 11.64 5.11
CA SER A 67 24.26 10.81 3.90
C SER A 67 25.67 10.94 3.32
N SER A 68 26.58 10.04 3.70
CA SER A 68 27.81 9.86 2.94
C SER A 68 27.39 9.27 1.59
N THR A 69 27.31 10.14 0.59
CA THR A 69 27.09 9.77 -0.82
C THR A 69 28.37 9.12 -1.36
N THR A 70 28.74 7.98 -0.80
CA THR A 70 29.76 7.09 -1.37
C THR A 70 29.13 6.41 -2.57
N GLN A 71 29.62 6.70 -3.78
CA GLN A 71 29.11 6.05 -4.99
C GLN A 71 29.51 4.56 -4.96
N GLU A 72 28.64 3.66 -5.45
CA GLU A 72 28.92 2.19 -5.43
C GLU A 72 30.27 1.83 -6.09
N GLN A 73 30.80 2.68 -6.98
CA GLN A 73 32.09 2.49 -7.66
C GLN A 73 33.31 2.61 -6.73
N ASP A 74 33.16 3.25 -5.57
CA ASP A 74 34.24 3.44 -4.59
C ASP A 74 34.37 2.26 -3.61
N TYR A 75 33.47 1.28 -3.69
CA TYR A 75 33.48 0.12 -2.81
C TYR A 75 34.57 -0.88 -3.19
N ALA A 76 35.29 -1.38 -2.18
CA ALA A 76 36.24 -2.48 -2.37
C ALA A 76 35.48 -3.78 -2.64
N ILE A 77 35.75 -4.43 -3.78
CA ILE A 77 35.04 -5.64 -4.19
C ILE A 77 35.66 -6.89 -3.54
N VAL A 78 34.83 -7.70 -2.91
CA VAL A 78 35.18 -9.03 -2.37
C VAL A 78 34.34 -10.07 -3.08
N GLU A 79 34.99 -11.02 -3.74
CA GLU A 79 34.31 -12.10 -4.46
C GLU A 79 34.27 -13.37 -3.62
N ILE A 80 33.10 -14.01 -3.53
CA ILE A 80 32.90 -15.24 -2.78
C ILE A 80 32.46 -16.33 -3.75
N SER A 81 33.20 -17.44 -3.78
CA SER A 81 32.91 -18.59 -4.64
C SER A 81 32.77 -19.90 -3.87
N THR A 82 33.13 -19.93 -2.58
CA THR A 82 33.19 -21.14 -1.76
C THR A 82 32.71 -20.88 -0.33
N GLU A 83 32.34 -21.94 0.40
CA GLU A 83 31.97 -21.87 1.83
C GLU A 83 33.10 -21.26 2.68
N GLU A 84 34.36 -21.58 2.38
CA GLU A 84 35.52 -21.05 3.11
C GLU A 84 35.67 -19.53 2.93
N ASP A 85 35.43 -19.00 1.74
CA ASP A 85 35.44 -17.54 1.51
C ASP A 85 34.33 -16.84 2.32
N LEU A 86 33.16 -17.48 2.40
CA LEU A 86 32.02 -16.99 3.15
C LEU A 86 32.27 -17.01 4.67
N ARG A 87 32.96 -18.05 5.19
CA ARG A 87 33.40 -18.11 6.59
C ARG A 87 34.41 -17.03 6.93
N ARG A 88 35.35 -16.73 6.04
CA ARG A 88 36.28 -15.59 6.23
C ARG A 88 35.57 -14.24 6.22
N LEU A 89 34.52 -14.07 5.42
CA LEU A 89 33.70 -12.86 5.49
C LEU A 89 33.09 -12.70 6.89
N ALA A 90 32.46 -13.77 7.41
CA ALA A 90 31.83 -13.74 8.73
C ALA A 90 32.84 -13.44 9.86
N GLU A 91 34.05 -13.99 9.81
CA GLU A 91 35.12 -13.72 10.78
C GLU A 91 35.58 -12.25 10.78
N ASN A 92 35.53 -11.57 9.64
CA ASN A 92 35.89 -10.15 9.54
C ASN A 92 34.73 -9.22 9.93
N CYS A 93 33.49 -9.67 9.71
CA CYS A 93 32.24 -8.97 10.03
C CYS A 93 31.86 -9.00 11.53
N VAL A 94 32.85 -8.97 12.43
CA VAL A 94 32.63 -8.87 13.88
C VAL A 94 32.41 -7.41 14.31
N LEU A 95 33.04 -6.46 13.60
CA LEU A 95 32.83 -5.03 13.78
C LEU A 95 32.21 -4.46 12.49
N ASP A 96 31.15 -3.68 12.65
CA ASP A 96 30.42 -3.04 11.55
C ASP A 96 31.35 -2.22 10.63
N SER A 97 32.28 -1.48 11.24
CA SER A 97 33.27 -0.62 10.61
C SER A 97 34.12 -1.32 9.53
N TRP A 98 34.34 -2.63 9.62
CA TRP A 98 35.12 -3.35 8.62
C TRP A 98 34.38 -3.46 7.29
N SER A 99 33.08 -3.78 7.35
CA SER A 99 32.25 -3.99 6.15
C SER A 99 31.81 -2.68 5.47
N ARG A 100 31.98 -1.53 6.13
CA ARG A 100 31.66 -0.21 5.55
C ARG A 100 32.56 0.04 4.33
N GLY A 101 31.95 0.30 3.18
CA GLY A 101 32.68 0.50 1.92
C GLY A 101 33.14 -0.79 1.24
N ILE A 102 32.66 -1.97 1.66
CA ILE A 102 32.93 -3.26 1.00
C ILE A 102 31.71 -3.74 0.21
N LYS A 103 31.93 -4.14 -1.04
CA LYS A 103 30.93 -4.79 -1.89
C LYS A 103 31.26 -6.27 -2.05
N VAL A 104 30.48 -7.12 -1.42
CA VAL A 104 30.56 -8.58 -1.56
C VAL A 104 29.76 -9.00 -2.78
N VAL A 105 30.32 -9.87 -3.63
CA VAL A 105 29.66 -10.42 -4.81
C VAL A 105 29.80 -11.94 -4.85
N LEU A 106 28.69 -12.66 -4.88
CA LEU A 106 28.70 -14.11 -5.08
C LEU A 106 29.01 -14.47 -6.53
N ARG A 107 29.80 -15.53 -6.73
CA ARG A 107 30.20 -16.04 -8.05
C ARG A 107 29.66 -17.42 -8.38
N ASN A 108 29.18 -18.16 -7.38
CA ASN A 108 28.59 -19.49 -7.51
C ASN A 108 27.56 -19.71 -6.39
N ASP A 109 26.70 -20.71 -6.56
CA ASP A 109 25.93 -21.27 -5.45
C ASP A 109 26.86 -21.84 -4.37
N ILE A 110 26.49 -21.66 -3.10
CA ILE A 110 27.25 -22.11 -1.94
C ILE A 110 26.39 -23.06 -1.12
N VAL A 111 26.87 -24.27 -0.90
CA VAL A 111 26.23 -25.25 -0.03
C VAL A 111 27.05 -25.36 1.25
N LEU A 112 26.45 -25.01 2.39
CA LEU A 112 27.11 -25.10 3.69
C LEU A 112 27.14 -26.53 4.22
N SER A 113 28.20 -26.87 4.96
CA SER A 113 28.31 -28.15 5.65
C SER A 113 27.34 -28.23 6.83
N MET A 114 26.58 -29.33 6.92
CA MET A 114 25.51 -29.52 7.92
C MET A 114 26.01 -29.63 9.39
N GLU A 115 27.34 -29.65 9.61
CA GLU A 115 27.94 -29.89 10.92
C GLU A 115 28.22 -28.62 11.73
N SER A 116 28.12 -27.43 11.14
CA SER A 116 28.47 -26.19 11.84
C SER A 116 27.52 -25.03 11.53
N GLU A 117 27.13 -24.32 12.59
CA GLU A 117 26.28 -23.14 12.48
C GLU A 117 26.99 -22.01 11.72
N PHE A 118 26.21 -21.20 11.02
CA PHE A 118 26.74 -20.09 10.22
C PHE A 118 25.84 -18.86 10.28
N SER A 119 26.40 -17.72 10.68
CA SER A 119 25.78 -16.41 10.61
C SER A 119 26.85 -15.33 10.45
N ILE A 120 26.53 -14.26 9.72
CA ILE A 120 27.33 -13.05 9.60
C ILE A 120 26.93 -12.10 10.75
N PRO A 121 27.82 -11.80 11.72
CA PRO A 121 27.42 -11.10 12.94
C PRO A 121 26.93 -9.65 12.72
N THR A 122 27.52 -8.91 11.79
CA THR A 122 27.04 -7.57 11.42
C THR A 122 27.53 -7.19 10.02
N PHE A 123 26.69 -6.53 9.23
CA PHE A 123 27.03 -6.12 7.88
C PHE A 123 26.58 -4.68 7.58
N ALA A 124 27.52 -3.86 7.11
CA ALA A 124 27.35 -2.42 6.83
C ALA A 124 27.76 -2.04 5.39
N GLY A 125 27.95 -3.02 4.51
CA GLY A 125 28.38 -2.84 3.13
C GLY A 125 27.28 -3.15 2.10
N ILE A 126 27.69 -3.56 0.90
CA ILE A 126 26.77 -4.08 -0.14
C ILE A 126 27.01 -5.58 -0.31
N PHE A 127 26.00 -6.41 -0.11
CA PHE A 127 26.03 -7.84 -0.38
C PHE A 127 25.18 -8.12 -1.62
N ASP A 128 25.83 -8.42 -2.74
CA ASP A 128 25.18 -8.76 -4.00
C ASP A 128 25.25 -10.27 -4.21
N GLY A 129 24.13 -10.95 -3.98
CA GLY A 129 23.99 -12.39 -4.20
C GLY A 129 24.09 -12.77 -5.68
N ASN A 130 23.96 -11.81 -6.60
CA ASN A 130 24.06 -12.01 -8.05
C ASN A 130 23.17 -13.18 -8.55
N ASN A 131 21.99 -13.34 -7.93
CA ASN A 131 21.00 -14.40 -8.12
C ASN A 131 21.48 -15.82 -7.78
N PHE A 132 22.60 -15.97 -7.07
CA PHE A 132 23.04 -17.26 -6.55
C PHE A 132 22.36 -17.62 -5.23
N THR A 133 22.42 -18.92 -4.92
CA THR A 133 21.80 -19.52 -3.75
C THR A 133 22.83 -19.90 -2.69
N ILE A 134 22.50 -19.63 -1.42
CA ILE A 134 23.19 -20.19 -0.26
C ILE A 134 22.26 -21.19 0.42
N SER A 135 22.65 -22.47 0.46
CA SER A 135 21.82 -23.56 0.98
C SER A 135 22.41 -24.20 2.23
N ASN A 136 21.53 -24.86 2.99
CA ASN A 136 21.83 -25.56 4.25
C ASN A 136 22.32 -24.62 5.35
N VAL A 137 21.81 -23.38 5.40
CA VAL A 137 22.03 -22.52 6.56
C VAL A 137 21.40 -23.18 7.78
N LYS A 138 22.14 -23.26 8.88
CA LYS A 138 21.66 -23.85 10.14
C LYS A 138 22.02 -22.96 11.31
N LEU A 139 21.01 -22.58 12.09
CA LEU A 139 21.17 -21.80 13.33
C LEU A 139 20.27 -22.39 14.42
N THR A 140 20.86 -23.16 15.33
CA THR A 140 20.17 -23.86 16.42
C THR A 140 20.69 -23.51 17.81
N GLY A 141 21.74 -22.72 17.90
CA GLY A 141 22.40 -22.34 19.14
C GLY A 141 21.58 -21.33 19.94
N ASN A 142 22.05 -21.08 21.17
CA ASN A 142 21.43 -20.09 22.04
C ASN A 142 21.59 -18.68 21.48
N GLY A 143 20.49 -17.96 21.28
CA GLY A 143 20.58 -16.56 20.83
C GLY A 143 19.25 -15.87 20.53
N SER A 144 19.38 -14.58 20.24
CA SER A 144 18.36 -13.69 19.68
C SER A 144 18.97 -12.93 18.50
N ALA A 145 18.14 -12.25 17.70
CA ALA A 145 18.54 -11.65 16.43
C ALA A 145 19.14 -12.70 15.48
N ALA A 146 18.53 -13.88 15.41
CA ALA A 146 19.07 -15.00 14.62
C ALA A 146 18.68 -14.87 13.16
N GLY A 147 19.65 -15.06 12.26
CA GLY A 147 19.46 -15.10 10.82
C GLY A 147 20.78 -15.25 10.09
N PHE A 148 20.74 -15.46 8.77
CA PHE A 148 21.95 -15.55 7.95
C PHE A 148 22.88 -14.33 8.16
N PHE A 149 22.28 -13.14 8.25
CA PHE A 149 22.84 -11.97 8.90
C PHE A 149 22.21 -11.82 10.28
N ARG A 150 23.01 -11.60 11.32
CA ARG A 150 22.47 -11.23 12.63
C ARG A 150 21.93 -9.79 12.60
N TYR A 151 22.73 -8.87 12.06
CA TYR A 151 22.37 -7.46 11.89
C TYR A 151 22.76 -6.94 10.50
N VAL A 152 21.82 -6.28 9.83
CA VAL A 152 22.08 -5.44 8.65
C VAL A 152 21.97 -3.99 9.10
N GLN A 153 23.06 -3.23 8.99
CA GLN A 153 23.19 -1.88 9.55
C GLN A 153 22.56 -0.81 8.65
N GLU A 154 22.33 0.38 9.20
CA GLU A 154 21.82 1.54 8.46
C GLU A 154 22.71 1.85 7.25
N GLY A 155 22.08 2.04 6.08
CA GLY A 155 22.76 2.28 4.81
C GLY A 155 23.37 1.05 4.12
N ALA A 156 23.38 -0.11 4.78
CA ALA A 156 23.79 -1.37 4.17
C ALA A 156 22.76 -1.86 3.14
N LYS A 157 23.21 -2.65 2.16
CA LYS A 157 22.33 -3.24 1.14
C LYS A 157 22.58 -4.73 1.00
N VAL A 158 21.54 -5.55 1.05
CA VAL A 158 21.58 -6.98 0.72
C VAL A 158 20.63 -7.21 -0.45
N ARG A 159 21.11 -7.76 -1.56
CA ARG A 159 20.27 -7.94 -2.75
C ARG A 159 20.54 -9.19 -3.57
N ASN A 160 19.57 -9.60 -4.36
CA ASN A 160 19.68 -10.66 -5.37
C ASN A 160 20.16 -11.99 -4.78
N LEU A 161 19.66 -12.36 -3.61
CA LEU A 161 20.16 -13.51 -2.84
C LEU A 161 19.02 -14.49 -2.54
N THR A 162 19.24 -15.77 -2.83
CA THR A 162 18.37 -16.84 -2.35
C THR A 162 19.06 -17.58 -1.20
N VAL A 163 18.34 -17.78 -0.09
CA VAL A 163 18.84 -18.50 1.08
C VAL A 163 17.89 -19.66 1.42
N SER A 164 18.44 -20.82 1.78
CA SER A 164 17.64 -21.93 2.31
C SER A 164 18.26 -22.60 3.53
N GLY A 165 17.43 -22.95 4.52
CA GLY A 165 17.94 -23.48 5.77
C GLY A 165 16.92 -23.73 6.89
N GLU A 166 17.46 -24.03 8.07
CA GLU A 166 16.74 -24.22 9.33
C GLU A 166 17.25 -23.21 10.37
N ILE A 167 16.41 -22.24 10.71
CA ILE A 167 16.68 -21.22 11.73
C ILE A 167 15.76 -21.51 12.91
N SER A 168 16.30 -22.16 13.94
CA SER A 168 15.56 -22.58 15.13
C SER A 168 16.45 -22.41 16.37
N PRO A 169 16.82 -21.16 16.73
CA PRO A 169 17.65 -20.90 17.90
C PRO A 169 17.00 -21.45 19.18
N SER A 170 17.80 -21.64 20.23
CA SER A 170 17.31 -21.95 21.57
C SER A 170 17.50 -20.75 22.52
N GLY A 171 16.97 -20.83 23.74
CA GLY A 171 17.07 -19.73 24.72
C GLY A 171 15.92 -18.74 24.57
N SER A 172 16.22 -17.44 24.42
CA SER A 172 15.22 -16.37 24.32
C SER A 172 14.45 -16.38 23.01
N GLN A 173 15.06 -16.85 21.91
CA GLN A 173 14.37 -17.08 20.62
C GLN A 173 13.62 -15.85 20.07
N ASN A 174 14.06 -14.65 20.45
CA ASN A 174 13.49 -13.39 20.00
C ASN A 174 14.21 -12.87 18.75
N GLN A 175 13.49 -12.22 17.84
CA GLN A 175 14.00 -11.57 16.62
C GLN A 175 14.64 -12.60 15.69
N VAL A 176 13.83 -13.50 15.16
CA VAL A 176 14.31 -14.63 14.36
C VAL A 176 13.88 -14.43 12.92
N GLY A 177 14.83 -14.32 12.01
CA GLY A 177 14.57 -14.21 10.58
C GLY A 177 15.38 -15.19 9.74
N GLY A 178 14.84 -15.61 8.60
CA GLY A 178 15.55 -16.50 7.68
C GLY A 178 16.83 -15.87 7.11
N ILE A 179 16.74 -14.62 6.65
CA ILE A 179 17.87 -13.87 6.08
C ILE A 179 18.50 -12.97 7.12
N VAL A 180 17.72 -12.26 7.93
CA VAL A 180 18.25 -11.28 8.88
C VAL A 180 17.54 -11.37 10.25
N GLY A 181 18.29 -11.27 11.34
CA GLY A 181 17.69 -11.09 12.67
C GLY A 181 16.99 -9.74 12.78
N VAL A 182 17.79 -8.65 12.69
CA VAL A 182 17.29 -7.26 12.74
C VAL A 182 17.86 -6.45 11.57
N ASN A 183 16.97 -5.75 10.86
CA ASN A 183 17.30 -4.94 9.69
C ASN A 183 17.15 -3.44 9.98
N TYR A 184 18.25 -2.69 9.83
CA TYR A 184 18.28 -1.21 9.78
C TYR A 184 18.57 -0.69 8.35
N GLY A 185 18.88 -1.58 7.40
CA GLY A 185 19.32 -1.26 6.04
C GLY A 185 18.29 -1.67 4.98
N SER A 186 18.76 -1.90 3.75
CA SER A 186 17.91 -2.29 2.61
C SER A 186 18.11 -3.76 2.22
N ILE A 187 17.01 -4.51 2.12
CA ILE A 187 16.96 -5.88 1.63
C ILE A 187 16.08 -5.91 0.38
N GLU A 188 16.66 -6.28 -0.76
CA GLU A 188 16.01 -6.13 -2.07
C GLU A 188 16.12 -7.41 -2.91
N ASN A 189 15.02 -7.87 -3.50
CA ASN A 189 15.06 -9.02 -4.42
C ASN A 189 15.73 -10.26 -3.79
N CYS A 190 15.33 -10.59 -2.56
CA CYS A 190 15.87 -11.72 -1.81
C CYS A 190 14.77 -12.73 -1.49
N LYS A 191 15.17 -14.01 -1.41
CA LYS A 191 14.24 -15.12 -1.18
C LYS A 191 14.72 -16.01 -0.04
N PHE A 192 13.81 -16.44 0.82
CA PHE A 192 14.08 -17.46 1.83
C PHE A 192 13.13 -18.65 1.71
N SER A 193 13.65 -19.86 1.94
CA SER A 193 12.87 -21.10 2.00
C SER A 193 13.42 -22.03 3.09
N GLY A 194 12.54 -22.73 3.80
CA GLY A 194 12.92 -23.62 4.89
C GLY A 194 12.11 -23.39 6.16
N ASN A 195 12.69 -23.67 7.33
CA ASN A 195 12.00 -23.56 8.61
C ASN A 195 12.55 -22.39 9.42
N VAL A 196 11.66 -21.53 9.93
CA VAL A 196 12.00 -20.46 10.89
C VAL A 196 11.15 -20.65 12.14
N ILE A 197 11.79 -20.97 13.25
CA ILE A 197 11.14 -21.25 14.53
C ILE A 197 11.72 -20.30 15.58
N GLY A 198 10.85 -19.54 16.23
CA GLY A 198 11.23 -18.68 17.34
C GLY A 198 10.09 -18.53 18.35
N ASP A 199 10.29 -17.67 19.34
CA ASP A 199 9.28 -17.38 20.35
C ASP A 199 8.56 -16.05 20.06
N ASN A 200 9.34 -14.99 19.78
CA ASN A 200 8.81 -13.65 19.54
C ASN A 200 9.52 -13.00 18.33
N GLU A 201 8.79 -12.19 17.57
CA GLU A 201 9.28 -11.44 16.40
C GLU A 201 9.94 -12.37 15.38
N VAL A 202 9.14 -13.28 14.82
CA VAL A 202 9.61 -14.34 13.92
C VAL A 202 9.16 -14.04 12.49
N GLY A 203 10.09 -13.93 11.55
CA GLY A 203 9.79 -13.68 10.13
C GLY A 203 10.52 -14.59 9.15
N GLY A 204 9.93 -14.87 8.00
CA GLY A 204 10.61 -15.67 6.97
C GLY A 204 11.85 -14.98 6.39
N ILE A 205 11.85 -13.65 6.29
CA ILE A 205 13.01 -12.85 5.84
C ILE A 205 13.72 -12.19 7.02
N ALA A 206 12.98 -11.43 7.84
CA ALA A 206 13.52 -10.65 8.94
C ALA A 206 12.79 -10.93 10.26
N GLY A 207 13.48 -10.98 11.39
CA GLY A 207 12.79 -10.97 12.69
C GLY A 207 12.15 -9.59 12.93
N VAL A 208 12.98 -8.54 12.85
CA VAL A 208 12.56 -7.14 13.01
C VAL A 208 13.05 -6.31 11.83
N ASN A 209 12.17 -5.45 11.30
CA ASN A 209 12.51 -4.39 10.37
C ASN A 209 12.34 -3.04 11.06
N GLU A 210 13.45 -2.38 11.38
CA GLU A 210 13.48 -1.13 12.15
C GLU A 210 13.04 0.07 11.30
N GLU A 211 12.87 1.24 11.93
CA GLU A 211 12.33 2.45 11.28
C GLU A 211 13.09 2.86 10.00
N THR A 212 14.43 2.70 9.98
CA THR A 212 15.28 2.96 8.80
C THR A 212 15.35 1.80 7.82
N GLY A 213 14.81 0.64 8.21
CA GLY A 213 14.86 -0.61 7.47
C GLY A 213 13.85 -0.66 6.32
N GLU A 214 14.31 -1.17 5.18
CA GLU A 214 13.48 -1.34 3.99
C GLU A 214 13.61 -2.76 3.44
N ILE A 215 12.49 -3.43 3.20
CA ILE A 215 12.44 -4.75 2.53
C ILE A 215 11.56 -4.63 1.29
N ARG A 216 12.17 -4.84 0.12
CA ARG A 216 11.51 -4.72 -1.19
C ARG A 216 11.63 -5.97 -2.04
N ARG A 217 10.56 -6.32 -2.77
CA ARG A 217 10.58 -7.40 -3.77
C ARG A 217 11.10 -8.73 -3.21
N CYS A 218 10.80 -9.01 -1.94
CA CYS A 218 11.30 -10.21 -1.28
C CYS A 218 10.21 -11.30 -1.21
N GLU A 219 10.64 -12.55 -1.27
CA GLU A 219 9.75 -13.71 -1.27
C GLU A 219 10.08 -14.67 -0.14
N SER A 220 9.06 -15.17 0.56
CA SER A 220 9.22 -16.22 1.56
C SER A 220 8.34 -17.42 1.23
N ASP A 221 8.97 -18.59 1.18
CA ASP A 221 8.32 -19.90 1.12
C ASP A 221 8.66 -20.71 2.38
N ALA A 222 8.78 -20.02 3.52
CA ALA A 222 9.19 -20.61 4.77
C ALA A 222 8.01 -21.12 5.59
N ASN A 223 8.21 -22.24 6.28
CA ASN A 223 7.35 -22.63 7.39
C ASN A 223 7.77 -21.84 8.63
N VAL A 224 6.94 -20.87 9.03
CA VAL A 224 7.22 -19.93 10.13
C VAL A 224 6.40 -20.30 11.35
N ILE A 225 7.08 -20.48 12.49
CA ILE A 225 6.46 -20.84 13.76
C ILE A 225 6.93 -19.85 14.82
N GLY A 226 5.99 -19.10 15.38
CA GLY A 226 6.23 -18.12 16.44
C GLY A 226 5.06 -18.04 17.41
N ASN A 227 5.33 -17.81 18.68
CA ASN A 227 4.28 -17.66 19.70
C ASN A 227 3.70 -16.23 19.70
N HIS A 228 4.55 -15.23 19.45
CA HIS A 228 4.18 -13.82 19.42
C HIS A 228 4.77 -13.16 18.16
N SER A 229 3.98 -12.37 17.43
CA SER A 229 4.45 -11.58 16.28
C SER A 229 5.12 -12.43 15.20
N ALA A 230 4.35 -13.32 14.57
CA ALA A 230 4.83 -14.22 13.52
C ALA A 230 4.39 -13.71 12.14
N GLY A 231 5.35 -13.49 11.24
CA GLY A 231 5.11 -13.00 9.88
C GLY A 231 5.77 -13.84 8.79
N GLY A 232 5.17 -13.90 7.60
CA GLY A 232 5.79 -14.61 6.48
C GLY A 232 7.04 -13.90 5.96
N ILE A 233 7.10 -12.57 6.06
CA ILE A 233 8.27 -11.75 5.70
C ILE A 233 8.97 -11.23 6.96
N VAL A 234 8.23 -10.54 7.84
CA VAL A 234 8.78 -9.90 9.04
C VAL A 234 7.98 -10.23 10.29
N GLY A 235 8.61 -10.49 11.42
CA GLY A 235 7.90 -10.59 12.70
C GLY A 235 7.30 -9.26 13.15
N ASN A 236 8.15 -8.24 13.33
CA ASN A 236 7.77 -6.88 13.73
C ASN A 236 8.33 -5.82 12.76
N ASN A 237 7.47 -4.96 12.22
CA ASN A 237 7.81 -3.97 11.20
C ASN A 237 7.54 -2.52 11.63
N HIS A 238 8.62 -1.77 11.87
CA HIS A 238 8.66 -0.32 12.07
C HIS A 238 9.00 0.45 10.78
N GLY A 239 9.62 -0.21 9.81
CA GLY A 239 10.08 0.38 8.54
C GLY A 239 9.12 0.20 7.37
N ILE A 240 9.68 -0.05 6.19
CA ILE A 240 8.96 -0.18 4.92
C ILE A 240 8.99 -1.63 4.40
N LEU A 241 7.82 -2.18 4.10
CA LEU A 241 7.64 -3.40 3.30
C LEU A 241 6.95 -3.07 1.97
N ASN A 242 7.58 -3.44 0.86
CA ASN A 242 7.04 -3.15 -0.47
C ASN A 242 7.20 -4.34 -1.42
N ASN A 243 6.13 -4.68 -2.16
CA ASN A 243 6.18 -5.70 -3.20
C ASN A 243 6.69 -7.07 -2.69
N CYS A 244 6.40 -7.40 -1.43
CA CYS A 244 6.83 -8.67 -0.84
C CYS A 244 5.72 -9.72 -0.96
N SER A 245 6.10 -11.00 -1.08
CA SER A 245 5.13 -12.10 -1.16
C SER A 245 5.46 -13.28 -0.26
N ASN A 246 4.43 -13.83 0.38
CA ASN A 246 4.53 -15.06 1.16
C ASN A 246 3.68 -16.18 0.53
N SER A 247 4.30 -17.35 0.36
CA SER A 247 3.64 -18.62 0.00
C SER A 247 3.77 -19.69 1.10
N GLY A 248 4.63 -19.46 2.08
CA GLY A 248 4.89 -20.40 3.16
C GLY A 248 3.79 -20.41 4.24
N SER A 249 3.69 -21.53 4.96
CA SER A 249 2.71 -21.69 6.04
C SER A 249 3.18 -21.02 7.33
N ILE A 250 2.24 -20.41 8.06
CA ILE A 250 2.53 -19.70 9.30
C ILE A 250 1.60 -20.20 10.40
N ASN A 251 2.16 -20.76 11.48
CA ASN A 251 1.40 -21.24 12.65
C ASN A 251 0.19 -22.15 12.30
N THR A 252 0.34 -23.05 11.32
CA THR A 252 -0.77 -23.88 10.80
C THR A 252 -0.98 -25.21 11.53
N TYR A 253 -0.49 -25.34 12.76
CA TYR A 253 -0.70 -26.52 13.58
C TYR A 253 -0.80 -26.11 15.05
N SER A 254 -1.68 -26.76 15.81
CA SER A 254 -1.66 -26.65 17.26
C SER A 254 -0.58 -27.56 17.83
N THR A 255 0.37 -27.04 18.58
CA THR A 255 1.07 -27.85 19.58
C THR A 255 0.05 -28.26 20.63
N GLU A 256 -0.57 -29.44 20.48
CA GLU A 256 -1.14 -30.10 21.64
C GLU A 256 0.01 -30.32 22.61
N VAL A 257 0.04 -29.54 23.70
CA VAL A 257 0.89 -29.86 24.83
C VAL A 257 0.31 -31.11 25.48
N THR A 258 0.61 -32.27 24.89
CA THR A 258 0.35 -33.57 25.50
C THR A 258 1.40 -33.75 26.59
N TYR A 259 1.09 -33.24 27.78
CA TYR A 259 1.78 -33.73 28.98
C TYR A 259 1.33 -35.19 29.17
N ASP A 260 2.24 -36.13 28.96
CA ASP A 260 2.06 -37.46 29.54
C ASP A 260 1.92 -37.27 31.07
N LEU A 261 1.06 -38.04 31.72
CA LEU A 261 0.80 -37.93 33.18
C LEU A 261 2.09 -38.03 34.03
N ASP A 262 3.16 -38.57 33.46
CA ASP A 262 4.48 -38.74 34.06
C ASP A 262 5.34 -37.45 34.05
N ASP A 263 5.03 -36.44 33.22
CA ASP A 263 5.73 -35.14 33.14
C ASP A 263 5.22 -34.10 34.15
N ILE A 264 4.11 -34.39 34.83
CA ILE A 264 3.53 -33.55 35.87
C ILE A 264 4.28 -33.79 37.20
N THR A 265 5.35 -33.04 37.44
CA THR A 265 6.04 -32.99 38.73
C THR A 265 5.57 -31.81 39.58
N MET A 266 5.75 -31.88 40.92
CA MET A 266 5.41 -30.77 41.83
C MET A 266 6.18 -29.47 41.52
N ASP A 267 7.33 -29.58 40.84
CA ASP A 267 8.15 -28.44 40.43
C ASP A 267 7.65 -27.82 39.11
N ASN A 268 7.06 -28.63 38.20
CA ASN A 268 6.51 -28.17 36.92
C ASN A 268 5.03 -27.72 37.02
N LEU A 269 4.35 -27.97 38.15
CA LEU A 269 2.94 -27.65 38.32
C LEU A 269 2.65 -26.13 38.36
N GLU A 270 3.61 -25.31 38.80
CA GLU A 270 3.54 -23.84 38.68
C GLU A 270 3.76 -23.36 37.24
N GLN A 271 4.61 -24.03 36.46
CA GLN A 271 4.76 -23.74 35.02
C GLN A 271 3.52 -24.18 34.23
N ILE A 272 2.96 -25.35 34.52
CA ILE A 272 1.75 -25.90 33.86
C ILE A 272 0.50 -25.07 34.16
N ASN A 273 0.41 -24.45 35.35
CA ASN A 273 -0.70 -23.55 35.72
C ASN A 273 -0.45 -22.07 35.41
N SER A 274 0.69 -21.71 34.81
CA SER A 274 0.89 -20.37 34.30
C SER A 274 0.09 -20.22 33.01
N THR A 275 -0.76 -19.20 32.91
CA THR A 275 -1.58 -18.86 31.73
C THR A 275 -0.76 -18.71 30.44
N SER A 276 0.57 -18.65 30.54
CA SER A 276 1.56 -18.69 29.47
C SER A 276 1.74 -20.06 28.78
N ASN A 277 1.16 -21.15 29.32
CA ASN A 277 1.26 -22.50 28.75
C ASN A 277 0.07 -22.91 27.87
N VAL A 278 -0.85 -21.99 27.59
CA VAL A 278 -1.72 -22.11 26.41
C VAL A 278 -0.95 -21.39 25.31
N THR A 279 -0.34 -22.13 24.39
CA THR A 279 0.32 -21.60 23.17
C THR A 279 -0.75 -20.95 22.28
N ALA A 280 -1.19 -19.76 22.69
CA ALA A 280 -2.06 -18.92 21.91
C ALA A 280 -1.14 -18.08 21.02
N HIS A 281 -0.99 -18.47 19.76
CA HIS A 281 -0.27 -17.67 18.77
C HIS A 281 -0.90 -16.27 18.72
N THR A 282 -0.19 -15.23 19.15
CA THR A 282 -0.68 -13.84 19.03
C THR A 282 -0.01 -13.17 17.86
N ASP A 283 -0.77 -12.30 17.18
CA ASP A 283 -0.26 -11.39 16.17
C ASP A 283 0.42 -12.14 15.01
N THR A 284 -0.37 -12.99 14.36
CA THR A 284 0.11 -13.81 13.23
C THR A 284 -0.35 -13.20 11.92
N GLY A 285 0.58 -12.93 11.00
CA GLY A 285 0.25 -12.37 9.69
C GLY A 285 1.00 -12.98 8.51
N GLY A 286 0.40 -12.98 7.32
CA GLY A 286 1.04 -13.50 6.11
C GLY A 286 2.30 -12.76 5.68
N ILE A 287 2.39 -11.46 5.97
CA ILE A 287 3.54 -10.62 5.63
C ILE A 287 4.23 -10.14 6.90
N ALA A 288 3.47 -9.56 7.83
CA ALA A 288 3.97 -9.04 9.10
C ALA A 288 3.18 -9.59 10.29
N GLY A 289 3.84 -9.95 11.38
CA GLY A 289 3.14 -10.25 12.64
C GLY A 289 2.50 -8.99 13.22
N ILE A 290 3.34 -8.01 13.58
CA ILE A 290 2.96 -6.67 14.00
C ILE A 290 3.56 -5.63 13.05
N SER A 291 2.82 -4.55 12.78
CA SER A 291 3.34 -3.41 12.02
C SER A 291 2.76 -2.08 12.51
N ASP A 292 3.65 -1.14 12.81
CA ASP A 292 3.43 0.31 12.93
C ASP A 292 4.07 1.08 11.75
N GLY A 293 4.88 0.39 10.94
CA GLY A 293 5.44 0.88 9.69
C GLY A 293 4.46 0.87 8.49
N LYS A 294 5.04 0.91 7.29
CA LYS A 294 4.32 1.02 6.00
C LYS A 294 4.38 -0.30 5.23
N ILE A 295 3.23 -0.80 4.78
CA ILE A 295 3.12 -2.02 3.98
C ILE A 295 2.29 -1.73 2.73
N TYR A 296 2.87 -1.95 1.55
CA TYR A 296 2.18 -1.68 0.28
C TYR A 296 2.54 -2.67 -0.83
N TYR A 297 1.56 -3.02 -1.65
CA TYR A 297 1.67 -3.99 -2.76
C TYR A 297 2.18 -5.37 -2.34
N CYS A 298 1.88 -5.81 -1.12
CA CYS A 298 2.30 -7.12 -0.64
C CYS A 298 1.21 -8.18 -0.83
N SER A 299 1.60 -9.44 -0.99
CA SER A 299 0.63 -10.52 -1.23
C SER A 299 0.91 -11.77 -0.40
N ASN A 300 -0.16 -12.41 0.08
CA ASN A 300 -0.08 -13.70 0.75
C ASN A 300 -0.92 -14.76 0.01
N SER A 301 -0.32 -15.93 -0.16
CA SER A 301 -0.96 -17.15 -0.65
C SER A 301 -0.79 -18.35 0.29
N GLY A 302 0.09 -18.23 1.30
CA GLY A 302 0.31 -19.25 2.31
C GLY A 302 -0.85 -19.34 3.31
N ALA A 303 -1.05 -20.53 3.87
CA ALA A 303 -2.03 -20.75 4.94
C ALA A 303 -1.54 -20.14 6.26
N ILE A 304 -2.43 -19.50 7.01
CA ILE A 304 -2.13 -18.75 8.21
C ILE A 304 -3.02 -19.19 9.37
N GLY A 305 -2.37 -19.51 10.50
CA GLY A 305 -3.03 -19.87 11.73
C GLY A 305 -3.69 -21.25 11.69
N TYR A 306 -4.35 -21.59 12.79
CA TYR A 306 -4.95 -22.90 13.00
C TYR A 306 -6.32 -22.76 13.65
N GLN A 307 -7.23 -23.68 13.35
CA GLN A 307 -8.61 -23.62 13.81
C GLN A 307 -8.70 -23.52 15.35
N HIS A 308 -9.44 -22.52 15.85
CA HIS A 308 -9.67 -22.26 17.29
C HIS A 308 -8.43 -21.86 18.10
N VAL A 309 -7.30 -21.60 17.45
CA VAL A 309 -6.06 -21.20 18.10
C VAL A 309 -5.58 -19.88 17.51
N GLY A 310 -5.14 -19.00 18.39
CA GLY A 310 -4.51 -17.75 18.01
C GLY A 310 -5.42 -16.52 18.04
N TYR A 311 -4.80 -15.38 18.37
CA TYR A 311 -5.41 -14.07 18.49
C TYR A 311 -4.75 -13.13 17.48
N ASN A 312 -5.50 -12.18 16.95
CA ASN A 312 -5.00 -11.17 16.01
C ASN A 312 -4.35 -11.82 14.79
N THR A 313 -5.14 -12.60 14.05
CA THR A 313 -4.65 -13.36 12.90
C THR A 313 -5.09 -12.69 11.60
N GLY A 314 -4.15 -12.28 10.77
CA GLY A 314 -4.42 -11.56 9.53
C GLY A 314 -3.79 -12.19 8.29
N GLY A 315 -4.45 -12.11 7.14
CA GLY A 315 -3.85 -12.59 5.89
C GLY A 315 -2.58 -11.84 5.48
N ILE A 316 -2.41 -10.58 5.89
CA ILE A 316 -1.23 -9.75 5.62
C ILE A 316 -0.56 -9.32 6.93
N VAL A 317 -1.32 -8.75 7.87
CA VAL A 317 -0.80 -8.27 9.16
C VAL A 317 -1.61 -8.85 10.31
N GLY A 318 -0.96 -9.44 11.31
CA GLY A 318 -1.66 -9.88 12.52
C GLY A 318 -2.27 -8.69 13.27
N ARG A 319 -1.40 -7.76 13.69
CA ARG A 319 -1.79 -6.50 14.34
C ARG A 319 -1.19 -5.28 13.63
N LEU A 320 -2.06 -4.36 13.23
CA LEU A 320 -1.68 -3.08 12.66
C LEU A 320 -1.75 -2.00 13.74
N HIS A 321 -0.61 -1.69 14.36
CA HIS A 321 -0.48 -0.71 15.43
C HIS A 321 -0.21 0.68 14.84
N GLN A 322 -1.25 1.46 14.53
CA GLN A 322 -1.12 2.78 13.89
C GLN A 322 -0.44 2.79 12.50
N GLY A 323 -0.15 1.62 11.93
CA GLY A 323 0.51 1.47 10.64
C GLY A 323 -0.34 1.86 9.43
N TYR A 324 0.28 1.77 8.25
CA TYR A 324 -0.36 2.05 6.97
C TYR A 324 -0.33 0.83 6.07
N LEU A 325 -1.50 0.41 5.57
CA LEU A 325 -1.64 -0.75 4.70
C LEU A 325 -2.35 -0.37 3.41
N GLN A 326 -1.70 -0.59 2.26
CA GLN A 326 -2.25 -0.24 0.96
C GLN A 326 -2.06 -1.33 -0.09
N ASN A 327 -3.10 -1.58 -0.88
CA ASN A 327 -3.03 -2.40 -2.09
C ASN A 327 -2.42 -3.80 -1.85
N CYS A 328 -2.75 -4.41 -0.71
CA CYS A 328 -2.29 -5.74 -0.37
C CYS A 328 -3.36 -6.79 -0.67
N THR A 329 -2.93 -7.99 -1.07
CA THR A 329 -3.84 -9.05 -1.50
C THR A 329 -3.62 -10.35 -0.73
N ASN A 330 -4.67 -10.90 -0.13
CA ASN A 330 -4.63 -12.23 0.47
C ASN A 330 -5.45 -13.22 -0.37
N THR A 331 -4.84 -14.37 -0.68
CA THR A 331 -5.46 -15.54 -1.31
C THR A 331 -5.34 -16.79 -0.45
N GLY A 332 -4.49 -16.75 0.58
CA GLY A 332 -4.28 -17.85 1.51
C GLY A 332 -5.43 -18.01 2.50
N TYR A 333 -5.60 -19.24 3.00
CA TYR A 333 -6.60 -19.55 4.01
C TYR A 333 -6.17 -19.03 5.38
N VAL A 334 -7.03 -18.25 6.04
CA VAL A 334 -6.76 -17.63 7.34
C VAL A 334 -7.66 -18.26 8.41
N GLN A 335 -7.05 -18.82 9.45
CA GLN A 335 -7.74 -19.47 10.56
C GLN A 335 -7.29 -18.90 11.90
N GLY A 336 -8.22 -18.73 12.84
CA GLY A 336 -7.84 -18.37 14.21
C GLY A 336 -8.94 -18.53 15.24
N ARG A 337 -8.70 -18.03 16.45
CA ARG A 337 -9.70 -18.04 17.53
C ARG A 337 -10.50 -16.73 17.58
N LYS A 338 -9.81 -15.60 17.69
CA LYS A 338 -10.43 -14.28 17.93
C LYS A 338 -9.65 -13.20 17.20
N ASP A 339 -10.38 -12.21 16.67
CA ASP A 339 -9.86 -11.05 15.93
C ASP A 339 -9.11 -11.51 14.69
N VAL A 340 -9.88 -12.04 13.73
CA VAL A 340 -9.33 -12.68 12.53
C VAL A 340 -9.81 -11.97 11.29
N GLY A 341 -8.87 -11.51 10.47
CA GLY A 341 -9.15 -10.79 9.24
C GLY A 341 -8.46 -11.39 8.03
N GLY A 342 -9.12 -11.34 6.86
CA GLY A 342 -8.47 -11.75 5.61
C GLY A 342 -7.27 -10.87 5.23
N ILE A 343 -7.14 -9.65 5.78
CA ILE A 343 -5.98 -8.78 5.57
C ILE A 343 -5.31 -8.41 6.92
N VAL A 344 -6.07 -7.87 7.87
CA VAL A 344 -5.60 -7.44 9.19
C VAL A 344 -6.37 -8.17 10.29
N GLY A 345 -5.70 -8.80 11.25
CA GLY A 345 -6.38 -9.39 12.42
C GLY A 345 -6.99 -8.31 13.31
N GLN A 346 -6.14 -7.52 13.97
CA GLN A 346 -6.53 -6.36 14.77
C GLN A 346 -5.92 -5.08 14.21
N MET A 347 -6.74 -4.04 14.08
CA MET A 347 -6.33 -2.69 13.73
C MET A 347 -6.51 -1.77 14.93
N GLU A 348 -5.44 -1.09 15.34
CA GLU A 348 -5.49 -0.14 16.43
C GLU A 348 -5.65 1.29 15.89
N PRO A 349 -6.55 2.09 16.47
CA PRO A 349 -6.75 3.46 16.02
C PRO A 349 -5.57 4.34 16.44
N PHE A 350 -5.26 5.32 15.59
CA PHE A 350 -4.29 6.37 15.89
C PHE A 350 -4.97 7.49 16.68
N LEU A 351 -4.42 7.86 17.85
CA LEU A 351 -4.91 8.98 18.65
C LEU A 351 -4.02 10.21 18.43
N GLU A 352 -4.58 11.23 17.79
CA GLU A 352 -3.92 12.53 17.67
C GLU A 352 -4.45 13.49 18.74
N ILE A 353 -3.54 14.01 19.57
CA ILE A 353 -3.86 15.06 20.54
C ILE A 353 -3.31 16.39 20.05
N GLN A 354 -4.21 17.29 19.63
CA GLN A 354 -3.84 18.62 19.19
C GLN A 354 -4.18 19.67 20.27
N TYR A 355 -3.21 20.52 20.60
CA TYR A 355 -3.41 21.63 21.52
C TYR A 355 -3.84 22.90 20.75
N LEU A 356 -4.96 23.51 21.13
CA LEU A 356 -5.46 24.79 20.57
C LEU A 356 -4.41 25.94 20.64
N SER A 357 -3.43 25.82 21.54
CA SER A 357 -2.35 26.80 21.68
C SER A 357 -1.47 26.95 20.43
N ASP A 358 -1.32 25.90 19.61
CA ASP A 358 -0.44 25.95 18.44
C ASP A 358 -1.06 26.75 17.32
N LYS A 359 -2.38 26.63 17.11
CA LYS A 359 -3.12 27.48 16.18
C LYS A 359 -3.15 28.94 16.63
N LEU A 360 -3.27 29.20 17.94
CA LEU A 360 -3.17 30.56 18.48
C LEU A 360 -1.76 31.14 18.36
N LYS A 361 -0.71 30.32 18.51
CA LYS A 361 0.69 30.73 18.34
C LYS A 361 1.08 30.90 16.87
N GLU A 362 0.54 30.08 15.99
CA GLU A 362 0.64 30.21 14.53
C GLU A 362 -0.08 31.50 14.09
N LEU A 363 -1.29 31.74 14.60
CA LEU A 363 -2.01 33.00 14.38
C LEU A 363 -1.19 34.20 14.87
N ASP A 364 -0.58 34.13 16.06
CA ASP A 364 0.27 35.18 16.61
C ASP A 364 1.50 35.43 15.72
N THR A 365 2.21 34.37 15.33
CA THR A 365 3.39 34.43 14.46
C THR A 365 3.07 34.98 13.07
N GLU A 366 1.99 34.52 12.45
CA GLU A 366 1.56 34.99 11.14
C GLU A 366 0.98 36.41 11.20
N THR A 367 0.46 36.83 12.35
CA THR A 367 0.02 38.22 12.61
C THR A 367 1.22 39.15 12.73
N ASP A 368 2.27 38.74 13.44
CA ASP A 368 3.53 39.49 13.53
C ASP A 368 4.17 39.68 12.15
N LYS A 369 4.24 38.61 11.34
CA LYS A 369 4.72 38.70 9.94
C LYS A 369 3.89 39.69 9.12
N PHE A 370 2.57 39.62 9.22
CA PHE A 370 1.67 40.56 8.53
C PHE A 370 1.92 42.00 8.96
N LEU A 371 2.08 42.25 10.26
CA LEU A 371 2.35 43.58 10.80
C LEU A 371 3.74 44.11 10.40
N ASP A 372 4.76 43.27 10.35
CA ASP A 372 6.11 43.61 9.88
C ASP A 372 6.09 43.97 8.38
N MET A 373 5.36 43.21 7.56
CA MET A 373 5.18 43.52 6.14
C MET A 373 4.41 44.83 5.94
N LEU A 374 3.42 45.10 6.79
CA LEU A 374 2.65 46.34 6.76
C LEU A 374 3.52 47.55 7.16
N ASP A 375 4.38 47.42 8.18
CA ASP A 375 5.32 48.46 8.59
C ASP A 375 6.42 48.68 7.53
N ALA A 376 6.94 47.62 6.92
CA ALA A 376 7.90 47.70 5.80
C ALA A 376 7.29 48.47 4.61
N THR A 377 6.06 48.12 4.23
CA THR A 377 5.31 48.80 3.17
C THR A 377 5.12 50.28 3.50
N GLN A 378 4.70 50.60 4.73
CA GLN A 378 4.51 51.98 5.19
C GLN A 378 5.83 52.77 5.19
N LYS A 379 6.94 52.15 5.62
CA LYS A 379 8.27 52.75 5.69
C LYS A 379 8.80 53.07 4.30
N ASP A 380 8.63 52.18 3.34
CA ASP A 380 9.07 52.39 1.97
C ASP A 380 8.25 53.46 1.26
N VAL A 381 6.93 53.45 1.40
CA VAL A 381 6.05 54.54 0.92
C VAL A 381 6.49 55.89 1.51
N SER A 382 6.83 55.92 2.81
CA SER A 382 7.33 57.14 3.46
C SER A 382 8.72 57.57 2.95
N SER A 383 9.58 56.61 2.60
CA SER A 383 10.93 56.84 2.08
C SER A 383 10.87 57.43 0.67
N TYR A 384 10.10 56.82 -0.24
CA TYR A 384 9.91 57.33 -1.60
C TYR A 384 9.26 58.71 -1.59
N SER A 385 8.27 58.95 -0.71
CA SER A 385 7.65 60.26 -0.53
C SER A 385 8.65 61.34 -0.07
N ARG A 386 9.54 61.02 0.88
CA ARG A 386 10.62 61.94 1.31
C ARG A 386 11.62 62.21 0.20
N GLN A 387 12.04 61.19 -0.55
CA GLN A 387 12.97 61.33 -1.68
C GLN A 387 12.38 62.18 -2.80
N ALA A 388 11.13 61.90 -3.21
CA ALA A 388 10.40 62.68 -4.19
C ALA A 388 10.22 64.15 -3.76
N SER A 389 9.92 64.39 -2.47
CA SER A 389 9.81 65.75 -1.91
C SER A 389 11.15 66.50 -1.93
N ALA A 390 12.25 65.84 -1.55
CA ALA A 390 13.59 66.43 -1.58
C ALA A 390 14.03 66.78 -3.01
N LEU A 391 13.71 65.91 -3.97
CA LEU A 391 14.05 66.10 -5.37
C LEU A 391 13.19 67.22 -6.00
N THR A 392 11.89 67.25 -5.71
CA THR A 392 10.99 68.35 -6.11
C THR A 392 11.46 69.70 -5.57
N LYS A 393 11.94 69.74 -4.32
CA LYS A 393 12.51 70.95 -3.72
C LYS A 393 13.80 71.38 -4.42
N SER A 394 14.65 70.43 -4.81
CA SER A 394 15.89 70.70 -5.53
C SER A 394 15.64 71.21 -6.95
N ILE A 395 14.69 70.61 -7.67
CA ILE A 395 14.20 71.09 -8.96
C ILE A 395 13.70 72.53 -8.83
N SER A 396 12.88 72.82 -7.81
CA SER A 396 12.36 74.17 -7.55
C SER A 396 13.48 75.18 -7.31
N THR A 397 14.50 74.83 -6.53
CA THR A 397 15.67 75.68 -6.29
C THR A 397 16.44 75.96 -7.58
N ASN A 398 16.74 74.93 -8.36
CA ASN A 398 17.46 75.08 -9.62
C ASN A 398 16.69 75.95 -10.63
N LEU A 399 15.36 75.78 -10.72
CA LEU A 399 14.51 76.63 -11.56
C LEU A 399 14.47 78.09 -11.07
N LYS A 400 14.52 78.31 -9.75
CA LYS A 400 14.57 79.66 -9.17
C LYS A 400 15.92 80.34 -9.45
N ASP A 401 17.01 79.59 -9.42
CA ASP A 401 18.35 80.09 -9.76
C ASP A 401 18.46 80.41 -11.25
N ALA A 402 17.93 79.53 -12.11
CA ALA A 402 17.78 79.77 -13.54
C ALA A 402 16.97 81.04 -13.82
N ASN A 403 15.83 81.21 -13.17
CA ASN A 403 14.99 82.41 -13.31
C ASN A 403 15.72 83.68 -12.83
N SER A 404 16.50 83.60 -11.74
CA SER A 404 17.28 84.73 -11.23
C SER A 404 18.39 85.12 -12.21
N ALA A 405 19.11 84.15 -12.77
CA ALA A 405 20.11 84.39 -13.82
C ALA A 405 19.47 85.00 -15.09
N GLY A 406 18.30 84.52 -15.50
CA GLY A 406 17.52 85.09 -16.61
C GLY A 406 17.07 86.54 -16.36
N ASN A 407 16.66 86.87 -15.14
CA ASN A 407 16.32 88.24 -14.74
C ASN A 407 17.56 89.16 -14.76
N SER A 408 18.70 88.70 -14.25
CA SER A 408 19.96 89.45 -14.32
C SER A 408 20.43 89.67 -15.75
N LEU A 409 20.25 88.69 -16.64
CA LEU A 409 20.53 88.83 -18.07
C LEU A 409 19.63 89.87 -18.73
N THR A 410 18.33 89.87 -18.40
CA THR A 410 17.36 90.86 -18.88
C THR A 410 17.70 92.26 -18.37
N GLY A 411 18.08 92.39 -17.09
CA GLY A 411 18.54 93.66 -16.50
C GLY A 411 19.79 94.20 -17.19
N THR A 412 20.80 93.34 -17.40
CA THR A 412 22.04 93.71 -18.11
C THR A 412 21.75 94.17 -19.55
N THR A 413 20.80 93.51 -20.22
CA THR A 413 20.36 93.88 -21.57
C THR A 413 19.68 95.25 -21.59
N ASN A 414 18.79 95.52 -20.62
CA ASN A 414 18.14 96.81 -20.47
C ASN A 414 19.16 97.93 -20.16
N ASP A 415 20.12 97.68 -19.27
CA ASP A 415 21.14 98.67 -18.95
C ASP A 415 22.05 98.96 -20.15
N LEU A 416 22.38 97.94 -20.97
CA LEU A 416 23.15 98.14 -22.19
C LEU A 416 22.36 98.99 -23.19
N TRP A 417 21.06 98.74 -23.30
CA TRP A 417 20.15 99.52 -24.13
C TRP A 417 20.08 101.00 -23.70
N TYR A 418 20.01 101.28 -22.38
CA TYR A 418 20.02 102.66 -21.86
C TYR A 418 21.34 103.37 -22.14
N ILE A 419 22.48 102.73 -21.88
CA ILE A 419 23.80 103.33 -22.15
C ILE A 419 23.97 103.59 -23.64
N TYR A 420 23.64 102.64 -24.51
CA TYR A 420 23.70 102.82 -25.96
C TYR A 420 22.86 104.02 -26.40
N ASN A 421 21.61 104.10 -25.94
CA ASN A 421 20.74 105.23 -26.29
C ASN A 421 21.24 106.57 -25.76
N GLN A 422 21.79 106.61 -24.54
CA GLN A 422 22.33 107.83 -23.96
C GLN A 422 23.57 108.33 -24.74
N GLU A 423 24.53 107.45 -25.02
CA GLU A 423 25.75 107.81 -25.73
C GLU A 423 25.44 108.18 -27.19
N LEU A 424 24.53 107.46 -27.86
CA LEU A 424 24.06 107.83 -29.21
C LEU A 424 23.39 109.22 -29.24
N ASN A 425 22.63 109.57 -28.19
CA ASN A 425 22.09 110.92 -28.04
C ASN A 425 23.18 111.96 -27.76
N GLY A 426 24.23 111.61 -27.02
CA GLY A 426 25.44 112.42 -26.83
C GLY A 426 26.12 112.76 -28.15
N VAL A 427 26.40 111.74 -28.97
CA VAL A 427 26.95 111.92 -30.34
C VAL A 427 26.07 112.83 -31.19
N SER A 428 24.75 112.64 -31.13
CA SER A 428 23.79 113.47 -31.85
C SER A 428 23.82 114.94 -31.39
N ASN A 429 23.98 115.19 -30.10
CA ASN A 429 24.11 116.55 -29.56
C ASN A 429 25.45 117.19 -29.91
N ASP A 430 26.56 116.46 -29.84
CA ASP A 430 27.86 116.95 -30.26
C ASP A 430 27.89 117.26 -31.76
N LEU A 431 27.16 116.49 -32.57
CA LEU A 431 26.99 116.78 -34.00
C LEU A 431 26.23 118.10 -34.22
N LYS A 432 25.24 118.41 -33.37
CA LYS A 432 24.56 119.72 -33.38
C LYS A 432 25.46 120.85 -32.90
N VAL A 433 26.27 120.64 -31.86
CA VAL A 433 27.23 121.62 -31.36
C VAL A 433 28.29 121.91 -32.42
N LEU A 434 28.84 120.87 -33.06
CA LEU A 434 29.72 121.03 -34.21
C LEU A 434 29.06 121.89 -35.29
N ASN A 435 27.84 121.55 -35.67
CA ASN A 435 27.10 122.32 -36.67
C ASN A 435 26.93 123.80 -36.27
N ASN A 436 26.64 124.08 -34.99
CA ASN A 436 26.50 125.43 -34.48
C ASN A 436 27.84 126.19 -34.38
N ASP A 437 28.92 125.55 -33.94
CA ASP A 437 30.26 126.14 -33.84
C ASP A 437 30.79 126.49 -35.24
N LEU A 438 30.60 125.60 -36.22
CA LEU A 438 30.95 125.87 -37.62
C LEU A 438 30.15 127.05 -38.18
N ASN A 439 28.86 127.15 -37.84
CA ASN A 439 27.99 128.26 -38.25
C ASN A 439 28.32 129.58 -37.53
N LYS A 440 28.66 129.53 -36.23
CA LYS A 440 29.02 130.71 -35.44
C LYS A 440 30.38 131.27 -35.85
N GLN A 441 31.36 130.42 -36.10
CA GLN A 441 32.65 130.87 -36.64
C GLN A 441 32.46 131.56 -38.00
N ALA A 442 31.54 131.06 -38.82
CA ALA A 442 31.19 131.71 -40.09
C ALA A 442 30.51 133.09 -39.92
N GLU A 443 29.90 133.35 -38.76
CA GLU A 443 29.31 134.64 -38.40
C GLU A 443 30.31 135.57 -37.68
N ASP A 444 31.16 135.06 -36.80
CA ASP A 444 32.19 135.85 -36.09
C ASP A 444 33.25 136.38 -37.08
N ASP A 445 33.59 135.61 -38.12
CA ASP A 445 34.41 136.05 -39.25
C ASP A 445 33.78 137.22 -40.05
N LYS A 446 32.47 137.48 -39.91
CA LYS A 446 31.82 138.67 -40.48
C LYS A 446 31.91 139.92 -39.58
N ASN A 447 32.00 139.77 -38.26
CA ASN A 447 31.78 140.87 -37.30
C ASN A 447 33.05 141.46 -36.67
N ASN A 448 34.15 140.69 -36.54
CA ASN A 448 35.39 141.21 -35.97
C ASN A 448 36.31 141.70 -37.10
N GLY A 449 36.23 142.99 -37.42
CA GLY A 449 36.86 143.64 -38.58
C GLY A 449 38.39 143.72 -38.59
N ASN A 450 39.10 142.71 -38.09
CA ASN A 450 40.55 142.56 -38.32
C ASN A 450 40.78 141.39 -39.28
N ARG A 451 40.73 141.70 -40.57
CA ARG A 451 41.40 140.91 -41.61
C ARG A 451 42.84 141.40 -41.70
N HIS A 452 43.79 140.48 -41.89
CA HIS A 452 45.12 140.86 -42.33
C HIS A 452 45.33 140.57 -43.80
N ASP A 453 46.10 141.47 -44.36
CA ASP A 453 46.28 141.68 -45.77
C ASP A 453 47.60 141.00 -46.14
N ILE A 454 47.52 139.76 -46.63
CA ILE A 454 48.70 139.06 -47.09
C ILE A 454 49.12 139.70 -48.42
N THR A 455 50.17 140.51 -48.37
CA THR A 455 50.79 141.15 -49.54
C THR A 455 51.87 140.22 -50.07
N LEU A 456 51.60 139.56 -51.19
CA LEU A 456 52.58 138.75 -51.90
C LEU A 456 53.37 139.67 -52.82
N SER A 457 54.60 140.04 -52.42
CA SER A 457 55.56 140.71 -53.32
C SER A 457 56.23 139.66 -54.21
N GLY A 458 55.82 139.63 -55.48
CA GLY A 458 56.31 138.69 -56.48
C GLY A 458 57.48 139.25 -57.27
N ASN A 459 58.68 138.68 -57.12
CA ASN A 459 59.75 138.81 -58.11
C ASN A 459 59.53 137.77 -59.22
N ASP A 460 58.51 138.02 -60.05
CA ASP A 460 58.50 137.80 -61.49
C ASP A 460 57.11 138.13 -62.06
N LEU A 461 57.09 139.13 -62.96
CA LEU A 461 55.98 139.66 -63.76
C LEU A 461 55.11 140.78 -63.15
N SER A 462 55.69 141.98 -63.20
CA SER A 462 55.05 143.24 -63.65
C SER A 462 53.55 143.43 -63.37
N GLY A 463 53.23 143.75 -62.14
CA GLY A 463 51.93 144.27 -61.73
C GLY A 463 51.94 144.33 -60.22
N GLY A 464 51.89 145.54 -59.65
CA GLY A 464 52.15 145.81 -58.24
C GLY A 464 51.39 144.89 -57.27
N ASP A 465 52.01 144.68 -56.11
CA ASP A 465 51.63 143.69 -55.10
C ASP A 465 50.11 143.53 -54.91
N ILE A 466 49.65 142.28 -55.00
CA ILE A 466 48.26 141.89 -54.71
C ILE A 466 48.15 141.54 -53.24
N THR A 467 47.24 142.22 -52.58
CA THR A 467 46.88 141.98 -51.20
C THR A 467 45.54 141.24 -51.15
N LEU A 468 45.53 139.98 -50.69
CA LEU A 468 44.31 139.17 -50.51
C LEU A 468 44.01 139.06 -49.02
N SER A 469 42.81 139.50 -48.62
CA SER A 469 42.35 139.42 -47.24
C SER A 469 41.74 138.03 -46.98
N VAL A 470 42.51 137.15 -46.36
CA VAL A 470 42.07 135.82 -45.90
C VAL A 470 41.78 135.92 -44.40
N PRO A 471 40.71 135.29 -43.87
CA PRO A 471 40.54 135.18 -42.42
C PRO A 471 41.67 134.32 -41.84
N ASP A 472 42.34 134.78 -40.78
CA ASP A 472 43.53 134.10 -40.21
C ASP A 472 43.22 132.73 -39.55
N ASP A 473 41.97 132.42 -39.21
CA ASP A 473 41.64 131.35 -38.25
C ASP A 473 41.22 129.99 -38.86
N THR A 474 41.97 129.50 -39.85
CA THR A 474 41.77 128.15 -40.45
C THR A 474 41.91 127.01 -39.41
N GLU A 475 42.63 127.28 -38.32
CA GLU A 475 42.79 126.36 -37.20
C GLU A 475 41.49 126.19 -36.40
N SER A 476 40.61 127.19 -36.35
CA SER A 476 39.36 127.15 -35.57
C SER A 476 38.34 126.16 -36.14
N TYR A 477 38.20 126.08 -37.47
CA TYR A 477 37.33 125.09 -38.14
C TYR A 477 37.85 123.65 -38.00
N LYS A 478 39.16 123.44 -38.17
CA LYS A 478 39.79 122.14 -37.92
C LYS A 478 39.67 121.74 -36.45
N ALA A 479 39.79 122.70 -35.53
CA ALA A 479 39.60 122.46 -34.12
C ALA A 479 38.16 122.02 -33.81
N ALA A 480 37.13 122.62 -34.42
CA ALA A 480 35.74 122.21 -34.24
C ALA A 480 35.49 120.76 -34.72
N LEU A 481 35.91 120.42 -35.95
CA LEU A 481 35.76 119.06 -36.51
C LEU A 481 36.58 118.02 -35.74
N LYS A 482 37.80 118.37 -35.32
CA LYS A 482 38.64 117.51 -34.49
C LYS A 482 38.01 117.27 -33.12
N LYS A 483 37.48 118.33 -32.49
CA LYS A 483 36.76 118.26 -31.20
C LYS A 483 35.52 117.36 -31.30
N PHE A 484 34.76 117.43 -32.40
CA PHE A 484 33.65 116.51 -32.65
C PHE A 484 34.13 115.07 -32.87
N GLY A 485 35.14 114.85 -33.70
CA GLY A 485 35.70 113.52 -33.94
C GLY A 485 36.24 112.86 -32.66
N GLU A 486 36.91 113.65 -31.81
CA GLU A 486 37.38 113.22 -30.49
C GLU A 486 36.22 112.88 -29.56
N ASN A 487 35.17 113.71 -29.51
CA ASN A 487 34.00 113.46 -28.67
C ASN A 487 33.16 112.26 -29.15
N ALA A 488 32.91 112.13 -30.46
CA ALA A 488 32.14 111.03 -31.03
C ALA A 488 32.87 109.68 -30.89
N THR A 489 34.20 109.67 -31.06
CA THR A 489 35.02 108.50 -30.79
C THR A 489 34.95 108.12 -29.31
N LYS A 490 35.01 109.10 -28.40
CA LYS A 490 34.85 108.87 -26.96
C LYS A 490 33.50 108.24 -26.59
N HIS A 491 32.41 108.67 -27.20
CA HIS A 491 31.09 108.05 -27.02
C HIS A 491 31.04 106.61 -27.55
N LEU A 492 31.61 106.34 -28.73
CA LEU A 492 31.70 104.98 -29.28
C LEU A 492 32.60 104.07 -28.42
N ASP A 493 33.73 104.58 -27.92
CA ASP A 493 34.61 103.88 -26.99
C ASP A 493 33.89 103.56 -25.67
N ASN A 494 33.05 104.46 -25.15
CA ASN A 494 32.22 104.20 -23.98
C ASN A 494 31.23 103.06 -24.23
N MET A 495 30.57 103.03 -25.40
CA MET A 495 29.63 101.96 -25.77
C MET A 495 30.34 100.60 -25.94
N VAL A 496 31.52 100.59 -26.58
CA VAL A 496 32.35 99.39 -26.75
C VAL A 496 32.88 98.89 -25.40
N SER A 497 33.34 99.81 -24.54
CA SER A 497 33.80 99.48 -23.18
C SER A 497 32.67 98.91 -22.33
N ALA A 498 31.50 99.54 -22.32
CA ALA A 498 30.33 99.03 -21.60
C ALA A 498 29.87 97.64 -22.10
N SER A 499 29.96 97.39 -23.41
CA SER A 499 29.66 96.07 -24.00
C SER A 499 30.70 95.03 -23.57
N THR A 500 31.98 95.41 -23.60
CA THR A 500 33.10 94.53 -23.23
C THR A 500 33.06 94.20 -21.73
N ASP A 501 32.87 95.20 -20.87
CA ASP A 501 32.80 95.05 -19.42
C ASP A 501 31.64 94.15 -18.98
N ARG A 502 30.50 94.24 -19.67
CA ARG A 502 29.30 93.45 -19.36
C ARG A 502 29.26 92.08 -20.04
N SER A 503 30.07 91.85 -21.08
CA SER A 503 30.13 90.57 -21.80
C SER A 503 30.51 89.40 -20.89
N GLY A 504 31.42 89.63 -19.92
CA GLY A 504 31.78 88.63 -18.91
C GLY A 504 30.61 88.28 -17.98
N GLY A 505 29.83 89.27 -17.57
CA GLY A 505 28.61 89.05 -16.77
C GLY A 505 27.51 88.31 -17.54
N ILE A 506 27.32 88.64 -18.82
CA ILE A 506 26.38 87.94 -19.72
C ILE A 506 26.77 86.47 -19.87
N LYS A 507 28.05 86.19 -20.13
CA LYS A 507 28.56 84.82 -20.27
C LYS A 507 28.35 84.02 -18.99
N ASN A 508 28.72 84.58 -17.84
CA ASN A 508 28.57 83.92 -16.55
C ASN A 508 27.09 83.62 -16.23
N ASN A 509 26.18 84.55 -16.53
CA ASN A 509 24.74 84.35 -16.33
C ASN A 509 24.15 83.29 -17.28
N LEU A 510 24.61 83.24 -18.53
CA LEU A 510 24.17 82.22 -19.50
C LEU A 510 24.70 80.83 -19.13
N ASP A 511 25.94 80.73 -18.67
CA ASP A 511 26.53 79.49 -18.16
C ASP A 511 25.79 79.00 -16.90
N THR A 512 25.45 79.92 -15.98
CA THR A 512 24.65 79.61 -14.79
C THR A 512 23.25 79.15 -15.15
N LEU A 513 22.58 79.85 -16.08
CA LEU A 513 21.25 79.49 -16.58
C LEU A 513 21.25 78.08 -17.17
N LYS A 514 22.23 77.78 -18.04
CA LYS A 514 22.36 76.46 -18.66
C LYS A 514 22.60 75.37 -17.62
N GLN A 515 23.57 75.57 -16.72
CA GLN A 515 23.89 74.58 -15.69
C GLN A 515 22.72 74.31 -14.73
N SER A 516 21.96 75.34 -14.35
CA SER A 516 20.79 75.17 -13.47
C SER A 516 19.63 74.47 -14.18
N LEU A 517 19.42 74.73 -15.48
CA LEU A 517 18.41 74.03 -16.27
C LEU A 517 18.79 72.55 -16.51
N ASP A 518 20.04 72.27 -16.88
CA ASP A 518 20.55 70.90 -17.07
C ASP A 518 20.36 70.07 -15.78
N LYS A 519 20.74 70.63 -14.61
CA LYS A 519 20.52 69.99 -13.31
C LYS A 519 19.05 69.75 -12.98
N ALA A 520 18.16 70.69 -13.33
CA ALA A 520 16.73 70.52 -13.10
C ALA A 520 16.15 69.39 -13.98
N PHE A 521 16.64 69.22 -15.21
CA PHE A 521 16.23 68.12 -16.10
C PHE A 521 16.72 66.77 -15.60
N ASP A 522 17.99 66.66 -15.19
CA ASP A 522 18.53 65.41 -14.61
C ASP A 522 17.73 64.98 -13.37
N GLN A 523 17.38 65.94 -12.52
CA GLN A 523 16.58 65.71 -11.32
C GLN A 523 15.12 65.34 -11.62
N LEU A 524 14.54 65.82 -12.73
CA LEU A 524 13.22 65.38 -13.19
C LEU A 524 13.25 63.92 -13.64
N GLY A 525 14.32 63.48 -14.31
CA GLY A 525 14.53 62.06 -14.66
C GLY A 525 14.59 61.17 -13.41
N GLN A 526 15.42 61.56 -12.43
CA GLN A 526 15.51 60.85 -11.15
C GLN A 526 14.18 60.83 -10.39
N LEU A 527 13.33 61.85 -10.54
CA LEU A 527 12.01 61.89 -9.91
C LEU A 527 11.07 60.88 -10.56
N GLY A 528 11.13 60.75 -11.88
CA GLY A 528 10.43 59.70 -12.62
C GLY A 528 10.83 58.31 -12.15
N ASP A 529 12.13 58.05 -12.02
CA ASP A 529 12.65 56.76 -11.56
C ASP A 529 12.20 56.41 -10.13
N VAL A 530 12.24 57.38 -9.21
CA VAL A 530 11.78 57.19 -7.81
C VAL A 530 10.27 56.94 -7.75
N LEU A 531 9.47 57.60 -8.58
CA LEU A 531 8.01 57.40 -8.64
C LEU A 531 7.63 56.06 -9.27
N GLN A 532 8.34 55.64 -10.32
CA GLN A 532 8.19 54.34 -10.98
C GLN A 532 8.54 53.20 -10.00
N ALA A 533 9.72 53.26 -9.38
CA ALA A 533 10.15 52.28 -8.38
C ALA A 533 9.22 52.23 -7.17
N GLY A 534 8.70 53.39 -6.73
CA GLY A 534 7.69 53.46 -5.68
C GLY A 534 6.38 52.76 -6.06
N SER A 535 5.91 52.94 -7.31
CA SER A 535 4.70 52.29 -7.81
C SER A 535 4.86 50.76 -7.92
N ASP A 536 5.95 50.30 -8.53
CA ASP A 536 6.19 48.88 -8.80
C ASP A 536 6.38 48.11 -7.47
N ASN A 537 7.20 48.64 -6.56
CA ASN A 537 7.43 48.00 -5.26
C ASN A 537 6.19 48.06 -4.35
N THR A 538 5.40 49.12 -4.39
CA THR A 538 4.14 49.18 -3.62
C THR A 538 3.14 48.13 -4.14
N SER A 539 3.09 47.87 -5.44
CA SER A 539 2.22 46.83 -6.00
C SER A 539 2.63 45.43 -5.56
N ALA A 540 3.93 45.10 -5.61
CA ALA A 540 4.45 43.82 -5.16
C ALA A 540 4.19 43.59 -3.65
N HIS A 541 4.42 44.59 -2.81
CA HIS A 541 4.12 44.48 -1.37
C HIS A 541 2.63 44.36 -1.07
N MET A 542 1.76 44.98 -1.87
CA MET A 542 0.31 44.84 -1.72
C MET A 542 -0.18 43.44 -2.10
N ASP A 543 0.43 42.80 -3.11
CA ASP A 543 0.14 41.41 -3.46
C ASP A 543 0.59 40.48 -2.33
N GLU A 544 1.80 40.67 -1.79
CA GLU A 544 2.35 39.89 -0.67
C GLU A 544 1.49 40.05 0.60
N LEU A 545 1.06 41.28 0.93
CA LEU A 545 0.14 41.57 2.03
C LEU A 545 -1.22 40.89 1.83
N MET A 546 -1.74 40.84 0.60
CA MET A 546 -3.00 40.19 0.28
C MET A 546 -2.90 38.66 0.41
N ASP A 547 -1.78 38.07 0.00
CA ASP A 547 -1.50 36.64 0.20
C ASP A 547 -1.43 36.30 1.70
N GLN A 548 -0.68 37.09 2.47
CA GLN A 548 -0.55 36.92 3.92
C GLN A 548 -1.88 37.14 4.66
N ALA A 549 -2.72 38.08 4.21
CA ALA A 549 -4.06 38.28 4.75
C ALA A 549 -5.00 37.08 4.51
N ARG A 550 -4.82 36.32 3.42
CA ARG A 550 -5.56 35.08 3.18
C ARG A 550 -5.13 33.97 4.14
N VAL A 551 -3.83 33.87 4.45
CA VAL A 551 -3.29 32.94 5.46
C VAL A 551 -3.90 33.21 6.83
N LEU A 552 -3.90 34.47 7.28
CA LEU A 552 -4.53 34.87 8.54
C LEU A 552 -6.04 34.57 8.57
N ARG A 553 -6.76 34.86 7.48
CA ARG A 553 -8.20 34.58 7.39
C ARG A 553 -8.50 33.08 7.48
N ARG A 554 -7.66 32.23 6.90
CA ARG A 554 -7.77 30.76 6.99
C ARG A 554 -7.59 30.30 8.43
N LEU A 555 -6.51 30.72 9.11
CA LEU A 555 -6.22 30.35 10.50
C LEU A 555 -7.34 30.78 11.47
N VAL A 556 -7.89 31.98 11.28
CA VAL A 556 -9.03 32.47 12.08
C VAL A 556 -10.31 31.67 11.81
N SER A 557 -10.51 31.15 10.59
CA SER A 557 -11.64 30.26 10.30
C SER A 557 -11.44 28.89 10.94
N GLU A 558 -10.25 28.30 10.83
CA GLU A 558 -9.89 27.02 11.46
C GLU A 558 -10.13 27.10 12.98
N ILE A 559 -9.54 28.08 13.67
CA ILE A 559 -9.74 28.28 15.12
C ILE A 559 -11.22 28.47 15.50
N ARG A 560 -11.99 29.18 14.66
CA ARG A 560 -13.42 29.37 14.88
C ARG A 560 -14.17 28.04 14.71
N ASP A 561 -13.86 27.29 13.67
CA ASP A 561 -14.55 26.06 13.32
C ASP A 561 -14.22 24.96 14.35
N ASP A 562 -12.98 24.93 14.87
CA ASP A 562 -12.54 24.09 15.99
C ASP A 562 -13.25 24.47 17.31
N LEU A 563 -13.40 25.77 17.60
CA LEU A 563 -14.08 26.26 18.80
C LEU A 563 -15.59 25.94 18.82
N PHE A 564 -16.20 25.67 17.67
CA PHE A 564 -17.62 25.31 17.54
C PHE A 564 -17.87 23.82 17.28
N ARG A 565 -16.82 22.99 17.22
CA ARG A 565 -16.92 21.52 17.23
C ARG A 565 -16.97 21.02 18.67
N TYR A 566 -18.16 20.96 19.25
CA TYR A 566 -18.43 20.13 20.42
C TYR A 566 -19.72 19.34 20.19
N GLU A 567 -19.62 18.03 20.35
CA GLU A 567 -20.52 16.94 19.88
C GLU A 567 -20.31 16.53 18.40
N GLY A 568 -19.22 15.80 18.14
CA GLY A 568 -19.06 15.04 16.90
C GLY A 568 -17.61 15.01 16.42
N ILE A 569 -16.96 13.86 16.52
CA ILE A 569 -15.64 13.59 15.94
C ILE A 569 -15.72 13.88 14.43
N SER A 570 -14.92 14.82 13.93
CA SER A 570 -14.88 15.11 12.49
C SER A 570 -14.04 14.07 11.75
N VAL A 571 -14.68 13.31 10.86
CA VAL A 571 -14.01 12.49 9.84
C VAL A 571 -13.60 13.42 8.69
N GLU A 572 -12.50 14.14 8.85
CA GLU A 572 -11.87 14.88 7.75
C GLU A 572 -10.84 13.99 7.04
N ASP A 573 -11.27 13.41 5.91
CA ASP A 573 -10.38 12.79 4.93
C ASP A 573 -9.79 13.89 4.04
N THR A 574 -8.58 14.35 4.36
CA THR A 574 -7.82 15.28 3.51
C THR A 574 -7.03 14.58 2.39
N SER A 575 -7.20 13.27 2.20
CA SER A 575 -6.52 12.52 1.13
C SER A 575 -7.37 12.46 -0.14
N ASP A 576 -7.39 13.59 -0.87
CA ASP A 576 -7.75 13.64 -2.29
C ASP A 576 -6.64 12.96 -3.13
N GLU A 577 -6.48 11.65 -2.99
CA GLU A 577 -5.80 10.84 -4.02
C GLU A 577 -6.76 9.75 -4.48
N SER A 578 -7.29 9.97 -5.67
CA SER A 578 -7.97 8.94 -6.44
C SER A 578 -6.91 7.93 -6.88
N ALA A 579 -7.08 6.66 -6.49
CA ALA A 579 -6.33 5.56 -7.08
C ALA A 579 -6.59 5.60 -8.60
N SER A 580 -5.61 6.10 -9.37
CA SER A 580 -5.75 6.21 -10.80
C SER A 580 -5.84 4.81 -11.39
N LYS A 581 -6.95 4.56 -12.10
CA LYS A 581 -7.11 3.48 -13.07
C LYS A 581 -5.81 3.26 -13.86
N GLY A 582 -5.23 2.06 -13.80
CA GLY A 582 -4.26 1.70 -14.83
C GLY A 582 -3.23 0.61 -14.55
N GLU A 583 -2.99 0.16 -13.31
CA GLU A 583 -1.87 -0.77 -13.05
C GLU A 583 -2.33 -2.12 -12.50
N VAL A 584 -1.83 -3.19 -13.15
CA VAL A 584 -2.14 -4.59 -12.89
C VAL A 584 -1.41 -5.05 -11.64
N ASN A 585 -2.17 -5.55 -10.66
CA ASN A 585 -1.62 -6.13 -9.43
C ASN A 585 -0.91 -7.47 -9.73
N PRO A 586 0.22 -7.76 -9.08
CA PRO A 586 0.73 -9.13 -9.00
C PRO A 586 -0.33 -10.00 -8.30
N GLY A 587 -0.90 -10.98 -9.02
CA GLY A 587 -1.92 -11.89 -8.51
C GLY A 587 -3.36 -11.62 -8.94
N ASP A 588 -3.60 -10.78 -9.95
CA ASP A 588 -4.90 -10.66 -10.61
C ASP A 588 -5.05 -11.70 -11.74
N PRO A 589 -5.87 -12.77 -11.58
CA PRO A 589 -6.11 -13.75 -12.65
C PRO A 589 -7.00 -13.22 -13.79
N ASP A 590 -7.67 -12.08 -13.60
CA ASP A 590 -8.55 -11.44 -14.61
C ASP A 590 -7.84 -10.32 -15.40
N ALA A 591 -6.56 -10.05 -15.12
CA ALA A 591 -5.75 -9.22 -16.01
C ALA A 591 -5.48 -10.00 -17.30
N GLU A 592 -6.17 -9.64 -18.38
CA GLU A 592 -5.93 -10.19 -19.71
C GLU A 592 -4.42 -10.31 -19.95
N ALA A 593 -3.98 -11.51 -20.35
CA ALA A 593 -2.63 -11.77 -20.83
C ALA A 593 -2.40 -11.01 -22.15
N GLY A 594 -2.38 -9.69 -22.09
CA GLY A 594 -1.94 -8.80 -23.15
C GLY A 594 -0.43 -8.69 -23.10
N GLU A 595 0.21 -8.88 -24.25
CA GLU A 595 1.66 -8.80 -24.44
C GLU A 595 2.22 -7.46 -23.91
N ALA A 596 2.78 -7.47 -22.70
CA ALA A 596 3.55 -6.33 -22.20
C ALA A 596 4.99 -6.43 -22.73
N GLU A 597 5.32 -5.55 -23.68
CA GLU A 597 6.68 -5.24 -24.14
C GLU A 597 7.62 -4.94 -22.95
N PRO A 598 8.90 -5.37 -22.98
CA PRO A 598 9.83 -5.18 -21.89
C PRO A 598 10.49 -3.79 -21.98
N GLU A 599 9.78 -2.73 -21.61
CA GLU A 599 10.42 -1.43 -21.35
C GLU A 599 10.21 -1.02 -19.89
N ARG A 600 11.35 -0.75 -19.22
CA ARG A 600 11.47 -0.24 -17.85
C ARG A 600 10.48 0.89 -17.60
N THR A 601 9.42 0.63 -16.83
CA THR A 601 8.62 1.67 -16.20
C THR A 601 9.42 2.28 -15.05
N GLU A 602 9.54 3.60 -15.04
CA GLU A 602 10.06 4.36 -13.90
C GLU A 602 9.18 4.06 -12.68
N GLU A 603 9.75 3.40 -11.67
CA GLU A 603 9.06 3.07 -10.41
C GLU A 603 8.56 4.37 -9.76
N ALA A 604 7.25 4.46 -9.50
CA ALA A 604 6.70 5.52 -8.67
C ALA A 604 7.24 5.38 -7.23
N LEU A 605 8.32 6.09 -6.91
CA LEU A 605 8.63 6.45 -5.52
C LEU A 605 7.51 7.37 -5.05
N TYR A 606 6.51 6.82 -4.38
CA TYR A 606 5.42 7.61 -3.82
C TYR A 606 5.95 8.55 -2.73
N ASP A 607 5.51 9.81 -2.77
CA ASP A 607 5.80 10.80 -1.75
C ASP A 607 5.09 10.40 -0.46
N THR A 608 5.88 9.93 0.50
CA THR A 608 5.39 9.39 1.77
C THR A 608 5.23 10.45 2.86
N SER A 609 5.41 11.73 2.52
CA SER A 609 5.44 12.86 3.47
C SER A 609 4.07 13.31 3.99
N SER A 610 2.98 12.88 3.34
CA SER A 610 1.59 13.23 3.68
C SER A 610 0.81 12.10 4.36
N PHE A 611 1.46 10.99 4.72
CA PHE A 611 0.76 9.78 5.16
C PHE A 611 0.04 9.94 6.50
N GLN A 612 -1.20 9.46 6.54
CA GLN A 612 -2.01 9.35 7.74
C GLN A 612 -1.83 7.95 8.35
N LYS A 613 -1.41 7.91 9.62
CA LYS A 613 -1.36 6.71 10.44
C LYS A 613 -2.77 6.13 10.67
N GLY A 614 -2.86 4.80 10.81
CA GLY A 614 -4.13 4.10 11.09
C GLY A 614 -5.07 3.98 9.88
N LYS A 615 -4.56 3.56 8.71
CA LYS A 615 -5.36 3.43 7.47
C LYS A 615 -5.12 2.10 6.75
N VAL A 616 -6.20 1.42 6.39
CA VAL A 616 -6.23 0.24 5.50
C VAL A 616 -6.98 0.62 4.23
N THR A 617 -6.33 0.56 3.07
CA THR A 617 -6.92 1.02 1.81
C THR A 617 -6.59 0.12 0.62
N LEU A 618 -7.50 0.03 -0.36
CA LEU A 618 -7.28 -0.70 -1.62
C LEU A 618 -6.90 -2.17 -1.45
N CYS A 619 -7.17 -2.77 -0.29
CA CYS A 619 -6.78 -4.16 -0.02
C CYS A 619 -7.84 -5.12 -0.55
N VAL A 620 -7.42 -6.32 -0.96
CA VAL A 620 -8.32 -7.32 -1.54
C VAL A 620 -8.12 -8.67 -0.87
N ASN A 621 -9.18 -9.19 -0.26
CA ASN A 621 -9.19 -10.56 0.23
C ASN A 621 -9.95 -11.48 -0.75
N ARG A 622 -9.33 -12.59 -1.11
CA ARG A 622 -9.92 -13.71 -1.87
C ARG A 622 -9.81 -15.03 -1.12
N GLY A 623 -8.98 -15.11 -0.08
CA GLY A 623 -8.83 -16.30 0.74
C GLY A 623 -10.00 -16.47 1.72
N THR A 624 -10.33 -17.71 2.04
CA THR A 624 -11.32 -18.04 3.08
C THR A 624 -10.81 -17.56 4.45
N VAL A 625 -11.72 -17.10 5.31
CA VAL A 625 -11.42 -16.68 6.68
C VAL A 625 -12.33 -17.42 7.66
N GLU A 626 -11.74 -18.16 8.61
CA GLU A 626 -12.49 -18.91 9.61
C GLU A 626 -12.01 -18.62 11.04
N ALA A 627 -12.92 -18.26 11.94
CA ALA A 627 -12.57 -18.09 13.36
C ALA A 627 -13.76 -18.24 14.31
N ASP A 628 -13.52 -18.15 15.63
CA ASP A 628 -14.63 -18.21 16.58
C ASP A 628 -15.43 -16.91 16.63
N THR A 629 -14.77 -15.75 16.72
CA THR A 629 -15.45 -14.45 16.92
C THR A 629 -14.63 -13.30 16.35
N ASN A 630 -15.28 -12.17 16.05
CA ASN A 630 -14.67 -10.98 15.45
C ASN A 630 -13.96 -11.33 14.13
N VAL A 631 -14.74 -11.84 13.18
CA VAL A 631 -14.24 -12.35 11.90
C VAL A 631 -14.56 -11.37 10.79
N GLY A 632 -13.55 -10.91 10.05
CA GLY A 632 -13.69 -9.95 8.97
C GLY A 632 -13.02 -10.40 7.67
N GLY A 633 -13.58 -10.08 6.51
CA GLY A 633 -12.88 -10.32 5.24
C GLY A 633 -11.66 -9.43 5.04
N ILE A 634 -11.65 -8.21 5.58
CA ILE A 634 -10.47 -7.32 5.57
C ILE A 634 -9.91 -7.19 6.97
N VAL A 635 -10.68 -6.72 7.95
CA VAL A 635 -10.22 -6.48 9.33
C VAL A 635 -11.04 -7.29 10.33
N GLY A 636 -10.41 -8.06 11.22
CA GLY A 636 -11.13 -8.79 12.28
C GLY A 636 -11.76 -7.86 13.31
N GLN A 637 -10.93 -7.07 13.99
CA GLN A 637 -11.37 -6.08 14.97
C GLN A 637 -10.67 -4.72 14.78
N VAL A 638 -11.40 -3.62 14.94
CA VAL A 638 -10.85 -2.27 15.12
C VAL A 638 -11.08 -1.84 16.57
N ALA A 639 -10.04 -1.90 17.40
CA ALA A 639 -10.11 -1.59 18.83
C ALA A 639 -8.73 -1.22 19.40
N THR A 640 -8.72 -0.44 20.49
CA THR A 640 -7.52 -0.23 21.32
C THR A 640 -7.34 -1.41 22.26
N GLU A 641 -6.14 -1.97 22.38
CA GLU A 641 -5.85 -2.96 23.41
C GLU A 641 -5.72 -2.27 24.80
N TYR A 642 -6.05 -2.98 25.88
CA TYR A 642 -6.04 -2.43 27.25
C TYR A 642 -4.63 -2.20 27.85
N ASP A 643 -3.56 -2.41 27.06
CA ASP A 643 -2.17 -2.11 27.43
C ASP A 643 -1.70 -0.77 26.81
N PHE A 644 -2.60 0.21 26.80
CA PHE A 644 -2.38 1.58 26.33
C PHE A 644 -1.12 2.17 26.97
N ASP A 645 -0.05 2.33 26.17
CA ASP A 645 1.16 3.04 26.55
C ASP A 645 1.01 4.51 26.12
N PRO A 646 0.73 5.44 27.05
CA PRO A 646 0.52 6.84 26.72
C PRO A 646 1.78 7.54 26.14
N GLU A 647 2.97 6.93 26.20
CA GLU A 647 4.20 7.51 25.61
C GLU A 647 4.36 7.16 24.12
N ASP A 648 3.91 5.98 23.68
CA ASP A 648 4.02 5.52 22.28
C ASP A 648 2.70 5.67 21.49
N ASP A 649 1.55 5.51 22.15
CA ASP A 649 0.23 5.51 21.50
C ASP A 649 -0.32 6.92 21.25
N ILE A 650 0.25 7.91 21.94
CA ILE A 650 -0.20 9.31 21.91
C ILE A 650 0.90 10.18 21.34
N THR A 651 0.72 10.64 20.10
CA THR A 651 1.55 11.74 19.61
C THR A 651 1.05 13.06 20.19
N LEU A 652 1.83 13.62 21.12
CA LEU A 652 1.62 14.95 21.68
C LEU A 652 2.33 16.00 20.85
N THR A 653 1.57 16.85 20.15
CA THR A 653 2.13 18.01 19.44
C THR A 653 1.71 19.29 20.13
N GLY A 654 2.67 20.03 20.71
CA GLY A 654 2.47 21.36 21.30
C GLY A 654 2.92 21.47 22.77
N THR A 655 2.81 22.67 23.35
CA THR A 655 3.12 22.94 24.77
C THR A 655 1.87 22.93 25.64
N GLU A 656 1.89 22.14 26.73
CA GLU A 656 0.84 21.90 27.74
C GLU A 656 -0.20 23.04 27.92
N SER A 657 -1.51 22.78 27.76
CA SER A 657 -2.57 23.77 27.96
C SER A 657 -3.97 23.18 28.31
N PHE A 658 -4.93 24.06 28.59
CA PHE A 658 -6.20 23.81 29.30
C PHE A 658 -7.36 23.20 28.51
N ASP A 659 -7.26 23.04 27.19
CA ASP A 659 -8.25 22.31 26.38
C ASP A 659 -7.53 21.42 25.35
N VAL A 660 -8.01 20.18 25.24
CA VAL A 660 -7.38 19.06 24.52
C VAL A 660 -8.36 18.58 23.45
N GLU A 661 -7.99 18.64 22.17
CA GLU A 661 -8.73 17.98 21.10
C GLU A 661 -8.14 16.59 20.86
N GLN A 662 -8.99 15.56 20.95
CA GLN A 662 -8.61 14.17 20.73
C GLN A 662 -9.27 13.69 19.43
N THR A 663 -8.47 13.39 18.41
CA THR A 663 -8.96 12.81 17.15
C THR A 663 -8.54 11.34 17.07
N ILE A 664 -9.52 10.44 16.99
CA ILE A 664 -9.31 9.01 16.77
C ILE A 664 -9.37 8.75 15.26
N LYS A 665 -8.26 8.31 14.67
CA LYS A 665 -8.13 7.99 13.24
C LYS A 665 -7.95 6.49 13.04
N ALA A 666 -9.01 5.84 12.58
CA ALA A 666 -8.97 4.49 12.02
C ALA A 666 -9.91 4.46 10.81
N VAL A 667 -9.38 4.15 9.63
CA VAL A 667 -10.20 4.10 8.41
C VAL A 667 -9.89 2.86 7.61
N VAL A 668 -10.93 2.07 7.32
CA VAL A 668 -10.90 1.00 6.33
C VAL A 668 -11.64 1.51 5.09
N ARG A 669 -10.94 1.65 3.96
CA ARG A 669 -11.56 2.18 2.74
C ARG A 669 -11.17 1.49 1.45
N ASP A 670 -12.02 1.65 0.44
CA ASP A 670 -11.78 1.19 -0.94
C ASP A 670 -11.29 -0.27 -1.03
N SER A 671 -11.71 -1.12 -0.07
CA SER A 671 -11.21 -2.48 0.09
C SER A 671 -12.30 -3.50 -0.22
N ARG A 672 -11.90 -4.67 -0.72
CA ARG A 672 -12.82 -5.62 -1.35
C ARG A 672 -12.65 -7.03 -0.83
N ASN A 673 -13.76 -7.68 -0.47
CA ASN A 673 -13.78 -9.08 -0.06
C ASN A 673 -14.52 -9.96 -1.08
N PHE A 674 -13.83 -11.01 -1.52
CA PHE A 674 -14.34 -12.09 -2.36
C PHE A 674 -14.18 -13.47 -1.70
N GLY A 675 -13.50 -13.57 -0.57
CA GLY A 675 -13.30 -14.82 0.15
C GLY A 675 -14.42 -15.12 1.15
N ASP A 676 -14.75 -16.40 1.28
CA ASP A 676 -15.79 -16.89 2.20
C ASP A 676 -15.43 -16.60 3.66
N ILE A 677 -16.40 -16.10 4.43
CA ILE A 677 -16.19 -15.73 5.85
C ILE A 677 -17.05 -16.61 6.75
N THR A 678 -16.42 -17.33 7.67
CA THR A 678 -17.10 -18.23 8.62
C THR A 678 -16.73 -17.91 10.07
N GLY A 679 -17.74 -17.60 10.89
CA GLY A 679 -17.61 -17.43 12.34
C GLY A 679 -18.38 -18.49 13.13
N LYS A 680 -17.88 -18.90 14.30
CA LYS A 680 -18.65 -19.75 15.23
C LYS A 680 -19.59 -18.98 16.15
N LYS A 681 -19.23 -17.74 16.46
CA LYS A 681 -19.89 -16.85 17.42
C LYS A 681 -20.10 -15.47 16.81
N ASP A 682 -20.21 -14.46 17.67
CA ASP A 682 -20.68 -13.13 17.32
C ASP A 682 -19.64 -12.30 16.54
N ASN A 683 -20.14 -11.26 15.87
CA ASN A 683 -19.41 -10.25 15.09
C ASN A 683 -18.71 -10.84 13.87
N VAL A 684 -19.49 -11.13 12.82
CA VAL A 684 -18.97 -11.63 11.55
C VAL A 684 -19.33 -10.64 10.44
N GLY A 685 -18.31 -10.12 9.75
CA GLY A 685 -18.47 -9.12 8.71
C GLY A 685 -17.72 -9.44 7.43
N GLY A 686 -18.27 -9.07 6.29
CA GLY A 686 -17.56 -9.25 5.01
C GLY A 686 -16.34 -8.35 4.85
N ILE A 687 -16.30 -7.20 5.52
CA ILE A 687 -15.13 -6.30 5.54
C ILE A 687 -14.56 -6.21 6.95
N VAL A 688 -15.38 -5.87 7.94
CA VAL A 688 -14.93 -5.73 9.33
C VAL A 688 -15.76 -6.61 10.26
N GLY A 689 -15.14 -7.44 11.09
CA GLY A 689 -15.87 -8.23 12.09
C GLY A 689 -16.51 -7.32 13.15
N LYS A 690 -15.67 -6.63 13.93
CA LYS A 690 -16.11 -5.68 14.97
C LYS A 690 -15.34 -4.36 14.88
N ALA A 691 -16.04 -3.26 14.64
CA ALA A 691 -15.48 -1.92 14.67
C ALA A 691 -15.93 -1.17 15.93
N GLU A 692 -15.09 -1.17 16.97
CA GLU A 692 -15.32 -0.34 18.15
C GLU A 692 -14.96 1.11 17.88
N TYR A 693 -14.01 1.36 16.99
CA TYR A 693 -13.56 2.67 16.52
C TYR A 693 -13.45 2.68 15.00
N GLY A 694 -13.42 3.88 14.42
CA GLY A 694 -13.06 4.09 13.01
C GLY A 694 -14.22 3.98 12.02
N ALA A 695 -13.96 4.40 10.78
CA ALA A 695 -14.95 4.45 9.72
C ALA A 695 -14.69 3.41 8.63
N ILE A 696 -15.76 2.84 8.07
CA ILE A 696 -15.71 1.92 6.93
C ILE A 696 -16.29 2.63 5.72
N ILE A 697 -15.49 2.88 4.68
CA ILE A 697 -15.85 3.79 3.59
C ILE A 697 -15.59 3.14 2.24
N SER A 698 -16.53 3.18 1.30
CA SER A 698 -16.31 2.71 -0.08
C SER A 698 -15.81 1.25 -0.17
N CYS A 699 -16.20 0.40 0.77
CA CYS A 699 -15.79 -1.01 0.78
C CYS A 699 -16.85 -1.90 0.12
N GLU A 700 -16.41 -3.03 -0.43
CA GLU A 700 -17.26 -3.93 -1.21
C GLU A 700 -17.09 -5.38 -0.74
N SER A 701 -18.20 -6.08 -0.47
CA SER A 701 -18.19 -7.49 -0.10
C SER A 701 -19.11 -8.29 -1.02
N TYR A 702 -18.60 -9.40 -1.55
CA TYR A 702 -19.27 -10.23 -2.56
C TYR A 702 -19.44 -11.70 -2.16
N ALA A 703 -18.78 -12.13 -1.09
CA ALA A 703 -18.69 -13.53 -0.69
C ALA A 703 -19.81 -13.95 0.28
N PRO A 704 -20.10 -15.26 0.38
CA PRO A 704 -20.87 -15.84 1.48
C PRO A 704 -20.29 -15.50 2.85
N ILE A 705 -21.16 -15.14 3.78
CA ILE A 705 -20.83 -14.83 5.17
C ILE A 705 -21.71 -15.67 6.09
N GLU A 706 -21.12 -16.45 6.97
CA GLU A 706 -21.84 -17.37 7.85
C GLU A 706 -21.40 -17.22 9.31
N SER A 707 -22.36 -17.17 10.23
CA SER A 707 -22.15 -17.47 11.64
C SER A 707 -22.97 -18.69 12.05
N THR A 708 -22.29 -19.76 12.48
CA THR A 708 -22.95 -21.05 12.82
C THR A 708 -23.74 -21.02 14.13
N GLY A 709 -23.48 -20.04 15.01
CA GLY A 709 -24.16 -19.93 16.30
C GLY A 709 -24.18 -18.53 16.92
N GLY A 710 -23.61 -17.53 16.25
CA GLY A 710 -23.47 -16.17 16.75
C GLY A 710 -24.44 -15.17 16.16
N SER A 711 -24.43 -13.99 16.77
CA SER A 711 -25.21 -12.80 16.44
C SER A 711 -24.33 -11.73 15.81
N ASP A 712 -24.95 -10.67 15.29
CA ASP A 712 -24.25 -9.50 14.73
C ASP A 712 -23.45 -9.90 13.48
N VAL A 713 -24.21 -10.26 12.43
CA VAL A 713 -23.67 -10.68 11.14
C VAL A 713 -24.06 -9.66 10.08
N GLY A 714 -23.07 -9.10 9.39
CA GLY A 714 -23.33 -8.11 8.34
C GLY A 714 -22.47 -8.27 7.11
N GLY A 715 -22.98 -7.82 5.97
CA GLY A 715 -22.27 -7.94 4.71
C GLY A 715 -21.02 -7.08 4.63
N ILE A 716 -21.00 -5.93 5.30
CA ILE A 716 -19.83 -5.07 5.47
C ILE A 716 -19.26 -5.20 6.87
N ALA A 717 -20.10 -4.99 7.90
CA ALA A 717 -19.68 -5.02 9.29
C ALA A 717 -20.53 -5.97 10.14
N GLY A 718 -19.92 -6.79 10.99
CA GLY A 718 -20.68 -7.55 11.99
C GLY A 718 -21.30 -6.62 13.03
N SER A 719 -20.45 -5.87 13.74
CA SER A 719 -20.85 -4.79 14.63
C SER A 719 -20.00 -3.54 14.37
N ALA A 720 -20.62 -2.36 14.31
CA ALA A 720 -19.94 -1.08 14.12
C ALA A 720 -20.51 0.02 15.01
N SER A 721 -19.66 0.58 15.88
CA SER A 721 -20.01 1.70 16.77
C SER A 721 -19.90 3.07 16.10
N TYR A 722 -19.37 3.13 14.88
CA TYR A 722 -19.07 4.35 14.13
C TYR A 722 -19.67 4.27 12.72
N ALA A 723 -19.17 5.07 11.77
CA ALA A 723 -19.78 5.27 10.47
C ALA A 723 -19.42 4.19 9.43
N ILE A 724 -20.45 3.69 8.75
CA ILE A 724 -20.35 2.91 7.50
C ILE A 724 -20.89 3.78 6.37
N ARG A 725 -20.09 4.04 5.35
CA ARG A 725 -20.44 4.97 4.29
C ARG A 725 -20.11 4.43 2.91
N SER A 726 -21.03 4.60 1.96
CA SER A 726 -20.78 4.31 0.54
C SER A 726 -20.32 2.87 0.29
N CYS A 727 -20.78 1.92 1.11
CA CYS A 727 -20.35 0.53 1.01
C CYS A 727 -21.37 -0.33 0.23
N TYR A 728 -20.87 -1.42 -0.33
CA TYR A 728 -21.63 -2.28 -1.25
C TYR A 728 -21.55 -3.73 -0.82
N SER A 729 -22.69 -4.36 -0.58
CA SER A 729 -22.76 -5.75 -0.12
C SER A 729 -23.62 -6.61 -1.04
N MET A 730 -23.08 -7.75 -1.45
CA MET A 730 -23.77 -8.77 -2.22
C MET A 730 -23.35 -10.16 -1.75
N GLY A 731 -24.28 -11.12 -1.74
CA GLY A 731 -24.00 -12.50 -1.33
C GLY A 731 -24.93 -13.01 -0.25
N ARG A 732 -24.79 -14.30 0.10
CA ARG A 732 -25.60 -14.95 1.14
C ARG A 732 -25.04 -14.63 2.53
N ILE A 733 -25.90 -14.27 3.46
CA ILE A 733 -25.54 -14.00 4.85
C ILE A 733 -26.38 -14.88 5.76
N THR A 734 -25.72 -15.69 6.59
CA THR A 734 -26.38 -16.63 7.52
C THR A 734 -25.98 -16.35 8.96
N GLY A 735 -26.92 -16.39 9.90
CA GLY A 735 -26.63 -16.13 11.31
C GLY A 735 -27.78 -16.39 12.28
N LYS A 736 -27.57 -16.02 13.55
CA LYS A 736 -28.59 -16.19 14.60
C LYS A 736 -29.43 -14.93 14.81
N ASN A 737 -28.88 -13.88 15.41
CA ASN A 737 -29.59 -12.62 15.66
C ASN A 737 -28.86 -11.44 15.02
N ASN A 738 -29.57 -10.32 14.82
CA ASN A 738 -29.02 -9.06 14.29
C ASN A 738 -28.28 -9.29 12.96
N ILE A 739 -29.03 -9.68 11.93
CA ILE A 739 -28.46 -9.91 10.59
C ILE A 739 -28.78 -8.73 9.68
N GLY A 740 -27.74 -8.14 9.09
CA GLY A 740 -27.85 -7.01 8.18
C GLY A 740 -27.22 -7.26 6.81
N GLY A 741 -27.80 -6.71 5.75
CA GLY A 741 -27.12 -6.68 4.44
C GLY A 741 -25.84 -5.83 4.48
N ILE A 742 -25.83 -4.70 5.20
CA ILE A 742 -24.64 -3.86 5.43
C ILE A 742 -24.04 -4.14 6.81
N ALA A 743 -24.84 -4.03 7.88
CA ALA A 743 -24.34 -4.12 9.25
C ALA A 743 -25.21 -5.01 10.14
N GLY A 744 -24.63 -5.94 10.90
CA GLY A 744 -25.41 -6.69 11.91
C GLY A 744 -25.97 -5.74 12.97
N GLU A 745 -25.07 -5.10 13.71
CA GLU A 745 -25.34 -3.92 14.55
C GLU A 745 -24.57 -2.72 14.00
N GLY A 746 -25.26 -1.61 13.69
CA GLY A 746 -24.64 -0.39 13.17
C GLY A 746 -24.99 0.85 13.98
N CYS A 747 -24.12 1.85 13.97
CA CYS A 747 -24.40 3.18 14.51
C CYS A 747 -24.86 4.12 13.38
N ASP A 748 -23.92 4.60 12.56
CA ASP A 748 -24.21 5.52 11.47
C ASP A 748 -24.03 4.82 10.12
N ILE A 749 -25.08 4.73 9.31
CA ILE A 749 -25.02 4.09 7.98
C ILE A 749 -25.51 5.05 6.91
N PHE A 750 -24.64 5.31 5.94
CA PHE A 750 -24.87 6.29 4.89
C PHE A 750 -24.58 5.76 3.50
N TYR A 751 -25.42 6.14 2.53
CA TYR A 751 -25.16 5.95 1.09
C TYR A 751 -24.77 4.51 0.68
N SER A 752 -25.22 3.50 1.43
CA SER A 752 -24.79 2.12 1.25
C SER A 752 -25.84 1.29 0.50
N TYR A 753 -25.38 0.28 -0.23
CA TYR A 753 -26.19 -0.50 -1.16
C TYR A 753 -26.09 -2.00 -0.86
N ALA A 754 -27.23 -2.66 -0.68
CA ALA A 754 -27.28 -4.07 -0.32
C ALA A 754 -28.12 -4.91 -1.30
N TYR A 755 -27.56 -6.03 -1.73
CA TYR A 755 -28.25 -7.11 -2.42
C TYR A 755 -27.85 -8.47 -1.83
N ASN A 756 -28.39 -8.77 -0.66
CA ASN A 756 -28.03 -9.96 0.09
C ASN A 756 -29.20 -10.93 0.24
N ASP A 757 -28.88 -12.22 0.17
CA ASP A 757 -29.79 -13.31 0.54
C ASP A 757 -29.58 -13.63 2.02
N LEU A 758 -30.54 -13.28 2.86
CA LEU A 758 -30.38 -13.30 4.31
C LEU A 758 -31.11 -14.52 4.92
N ASP A 759 -30.38 -15.38 5.61
CA ASP A 759 -30.88 -16.58 6.29
C ASP A 759 -30.69 -16.47 7.81
N MET A 760 -31.79 -16.40 8.56
CA MET A 760 -31.78 -16.10 10.00
C MET A 760 -32.52 -17.18 10.81
N SER A 761 -31.96 -17.56 11.96
CA SER A 761 -32.60 -18.48 12.91
C SER A 761 -33.19 -17.82 14.17
N GLY A 762 -32.85 -16.56 14.46
CA GLY A 762 -33.24 -15.81 15.67
C GLY A 762 -34.05 -14.55 15.38
N GLU A 763 -33.67 -13.41 15.96
CA GLU A 763 -34.41 -12.13 15.91
C GLU A 763 -33.58 -10.99 15.28
N ASN A 764 -34.27 -9.95 14.79
CA ASN A 764 -33.73 -8.73 14.16
C ASN A 764 -32.98 -8.96 12.84
N GLN A 765 -33.70 -8.88 11.72
CA GLN A 765 -33.15 -9.02 10.38
C GLN A 765 -33.46 -7.78 9.54
N GLY A 766 -32.50 -7.25 8.80
CA GLY A 766 -32.75 -6.15 7.88
C GLY A 766 -31.85 -6.13 6.67
N SER A 767 -32.38 -5.69 5.54
CA SER A 767 -31.62 -5.60 4.29
C SER A 767 -30.49 -4.57 4.35
N ILE A 768 -30.55 -3.58 5.25
CA ILE A 768 -29.43 -2.67 5.55
C ILE A 768 -28.81 -3.06 6.89
N ALA A 769 -29.59 -3.12 7.96
CA ALA A 769 -29.05 -3.47 9.28
C ALA A 769 -29.97 -4.37 10.09
N GLY A 770 -29.39 -5.28 10.88
CA GLY A 770 -30.17 -6.06 11.85
C GLY A 770 -30.69 -5.16 12.96
N LYS A 771 -29.80 -4.38 13.56
CA LYS A 771 -30.08 -3.38 14.59
C LYS A 771 -29.29 -2.10 14.34
N VAL A 772 -29.88 -0.96 14.70
CA VAL A 772 -29.19 0.33 14.74
C VAL A 772 -29.22 0.88 16.16
N SER A 773 -28.10 1.45 16.61
CA SER A 773 -27.98 2.08 17.94
C SER A 773 -28.97 3.24 18.11
N ASP A 774 -29.36 3.54 19.36
CA ASP A 774 -30.38 4.57 19.67
C ASP A 774 -29.96 5.99 19.21
N ASP A 775 -28.66 6.24 19.12
CA ASP A 775 -28.01 7.46 18.64
C ASP A 775 -27.60 7.39 17.15
N GLY A 776 -27.83 6.25 16.50
CA GLY A 776 -27.43 5.97 15.13
C GLY A 776 -28.28 6.65 14.06
N SER A 777 -27.63 7.13 13.00
CA SER A 777 -28.29 7.78 11.86
C SER A 777 -28.31 6.90 10.60
N LEU A 778 -29.45 6.89 9.91
CA LEU A 778 -29.61 6.24 8.61
C LEU A 778 -29.95 7.27 7.54
N TYR A 779 -29.12 7.35 6.49
CA TYR A 779 -29.41 8.26 5.38
C TYR A 779 -28.92 7.73 4.02
N GLY A 780 -29.81 7.73 3.04
CA GLY A 780 -29.46 7.45 1.65
C GLY A 780 -29.05 6.00 1.39
N ASN A 781 -29.49 5.04 2.22
CA ASN A 781 -29.20 3.62 2.00
C ASN A 781 -30.29 2.96 1.14
N TYR A 782 -29.86 2.04 0.28
CA TYR A 782 -30.71 1.38 -0.70
C TYR A 782 -30.53 -0.14 -0.65
N TYR A 783 -31.63 -0.87 -0.81
CA TYR A 783 -31.59 -2.33 -0.88
C TYR A 783 -32.57 -2.84 -1.94
N VAL A 784 -32.32 -4.04 -2.46
CA VAL A 784 -33.17 -4.66 -3.48
C VAL A 784 -34.51 -5.09 -2.89
N GLU A 785 -35.61 -4.72 -3.57
CA GLU A 785 -36.97 -5.08 -3.17
C GLU A 785 -37.25 -6.58 -3.32
N GLY A 786 -38.21 -7.10 -2.55
CA GLY A 786 -38.58 -8.52 -2.55
C GLY A 786 -37.99 -9.33 -1.39
N GLY A 787 -37.02 -8.75 -0.66
CA GLY A 787 -36.46 -9.30 0.59
C GLY A 787 -37.04 -8.69 1.87
N VAL A 788 -36.26 -8.75 2.95
CA VAL A 788 -36.61 -8.22 4.28
C VAL A 788 -36.60 -6.69 4.26
N GLY A 789 -37.36 -6.04 5.16
CA GLY A 789 -37.33 -4.58 5.31
C GLY A 789 -35.93 -4.04 5.68
N GLY A 790 -35.75 -2.73 5.61
CA GLY A 790 -34.43 -2.08 5.76
C GLY A 790 -33.73 -2.35 7.09
N VAL A 791 -34.39 -2.13 8.22
CA VAL A 791 -33.86 -2.37 9.57
C VAL A 791 -34.91 -3.06 10.44
N ASP A 792 -34.55 -4.18 11.07
CA ASP A 792 -35.46 -5.02 11.85
C ASP A 792 -36.81 -5.28 11.14
N GLY A 793 -36.74 -5.63 9.86
CA GLY A 793 -37.91 -5.89 9.02
C GLY A 793 -38.71 -4.65 8.60
N ILE A 794 -38.28 -3.44 8.97
CA ILE A 794 -38.98 -2.17 8.69
C ILE A 794 -38.18 -1.32 7.70
N GLY A 795 -38.85 -0.86 6.62
CA GLY A 795 -38.28 0.13 5.70
C GLY A 795 -38.42 1.57 6.23
N TYR A 796 -37.37 2.39 6.08
CA TYR A 796 -37.34 3.78 6.53
C TYR A 796 -37.20 4.74 5.35
N GLN A 797 -38.22 5.54 5.08
CA GLN A 797 -38.20 6.48 3.96
C GLN A 797 -37.03 7.48 4.10
N GLY A 798 -36.11 7.48 3.13
CA GLY A 798 -34.91 8.33 3.14
C GLY A 798 -33.72 7.78 3.96
N GLY A 799 -33.96 6.79 4.83
CA GLY A 799 -32.92 6.12 5.64
C GLY A 799 -32.50 4.77 5.07
N ALA A 800 -33.46 3.88 4.83
CA ALA A 800 -33.29 2.56 4.22
C ALA A 800 -34.44 2.31 3.25
N THR A 801 -34.19 2.52 1.95
CA THR A 801 -35.21 2.58 0.91
C THR A 801 -35.11 1.38 -0.05
N PRO A 802 -36.20 0.63 -0.28
CA PRO A 802 -36.21 -0.44 -1.28
C PRO A 802 -36.17 0.15 -2.69
N LEU A 803 -35.42 -0.49 -3.59
CA LEU A 803 -35.38 -0.23 -5.02
C LEU A 803 -35.58 -1.53 -5.79
N SER A 804 -36.16 -1.47 -6.99
CA SER A 804 -36.05 -2.61 -7.90
C SER A 804 -34.57 -2.85 -8.24
N TYR A 805 -34.21 -4.10 -8.54
CA TYR A 805 -32.83 -4.43 -8.89
C TYR A 805 -32.33 -3.60 -10.09
N GLN A 806 -33.18 -3.40 -11.10
CA GLN A 806 -32.86 -2.57 -12.27
C GLN A 806 -32.59 -1.10 -11.90
N GLU A 807 -33.37 -0.53 -10.97
CA GLU A 807 -33.13 0.82 -10.48
C GLU A 807 -31.86 0.92 -9.65
N LEU A 808 -31.53 -0.12 -8.88
CA LEU A 808 -30.29 -0.17 -8.10
C LEU A 808 -29.07 -0.18 -9.02
N CYS A 809 -29.02 -1.04 -10.04
CA CYS A 809 -27.92 -1.08 -11.00
C CYS A 809 -27.81 0.19 -11.87
N ALA A 810 -28.91 0.91 -12.06
CA ALA A 810 -28.93 2.16 -12.81
C ALA A 810 -28.45 3.39 -11.99
N LYS A 811 -28.14 3.23 -10.70
CA LYS A 811 -27.65 4.33 -9.86
C LYS A 811 -26.18 4.64 -10.14
N ASP A 812 -25.88 5.93 -10.25
CA ASP A 812 -24.51 6.43 -10.35
C ASP A 812 -23.68 5.98 -9.13
N GLY A 813 -22.55 5.31 -9.39
CA GLY A 813 -21.60 4.87 -8.37
C GLY A 813 -21.72 3.41 -7.94
N VAL A 814 -22.75 2.67 -8.36
CA VAL A 814 -22.86 1.23 -8.07
C VAL A 814 -21.79 0.44 -8.85
N PRO A 815 -21.00 -0.44 -8.21
CA PRO A 815 -19.95 -1.21 -8.88
C PRO A 815 -20.48 -2.11 -10.00
N GLU A 816 -19.71 -2.31 -11.08
CA GLU A 816 -20.10 -3.20 -12.20
C GLU A 816 -20.37 -4.65 -11.75
N ALA A 817 -19.72 -5.10 -10.66
CA ALA A 817 -19.95 -6.41 -10.06
C ALA A 817 -21.41 -6.61 -9.57
N PHE A 818 -22.17 -5.52 -9.34
CA PHE A 818 -23.61 -5.58 -9.07
C PHE A 818 -24.45 -5.76 -10.33
N SER A 819 -23.87 -5.89 -11.52
CA SER A 819 -24.60 -6.08 -12.77
C SER A 819 -24.20 -7.36 -13.52
N GLN A 820 -23.12 -8.01 -13.10
CA GLN A 820 -22.61 -9.25 -13.67
C GLN A 820 -22.81 -10.41 -12.69
N PHE A 821 -23.51 -11.44 -13.13
CA PHE A 821 -23.70 -12.70 -12.42
C PHE A 821 -22.95 -13.84 -13.09
N THR A 822 -22.60 -14.83 -12.28
CA THR A 822 -21.91 -16.05 -12.69
C THR A 822 -22.75 -17.28 -12.34
N ILE A 823 -22.99 -18.13 -13.34
CA ILE A 823 -23.58 -19.46 -13.16
C ILE A 823 -22.45 -20.48 -13.30
N THR A 824 -22.14 -21.19 -12.21
CA THR A 824 -21.08 -22.20 -12.15
C THR A 824 -21.69 -23.59 -12.05
N PHE A 825 -21.21 -24.53 -12.85
CA PHE A 825 -21.59 -25.93 -12.85
C PHE A 825 -20.49 -26.76 -12.18
N LEU A 826 -20.80 -27.42 -11.06
CA LEU A 826 -19.86 -28.27 -10.32
C LEU A 826 -20.23 -29.75 -10.41
N ALA A 827 -19.26 -30.64 -10.56
CA ALA A 827 -19.47 -32.08 -10.45
C ALA A 827 -18.40 -32.69 -9.55
N ASP A 828 -18.81 -33.40 -8.49
CA ASP A 828 -17.89 -33.96 -7.47
C ASP A 828 -16.89 -32.93 -6.90
N GLY A 829 -17.33 -31.68 -6.76
CA GLY A 829 -16.51 -30.57 -6.24
C GLY A 829 -15.56 -29.92 -7.25
N GLU A 830 -15.51 -30.38 -8.51
CA GLU A 830 -14.72 -29.77 -9.58
C GLU A 830 -15.60 -28.92 -10.52
N GLU A 831 -15.06 -27.78 -10.98
CA GLU A 831 -15.76 -26.90 -11.93
C GLU A 831 -15.76 -27.48 -13.35
N VAL A 832 -16.97 -27.68 -13.89
CA VAL A 832 -17.20 -28.18 -15.25
C VAL A 832 -17.27 -27.01 -16.24
N ALA A 833 -18.00 -25.95 -15.89
CA ALA A 833 -18.13 -24.73 -16.68
C ALA A 833 -18.64 -23.55 -15.84
N SER A 834 -18.37 -22.33 -16.31
CA SER A 834 -18.85 -21.09 -15.70
C SER A 834 -19.24 -20.06 -16.77
N TYR A 835 -20.37 -19.38 -16.55
CA TYR A 835 -20.92 -18.40 -17.49
C TYR A 835 -21.24 -17.08 -16.82
N LYS A 836 -20.68 -15.98 -17.37
CA LYS A 836 -20.98 -14.60 -16.95
C LYS A 836 -22.19 -14.05 -17.74
N CYS A 837 -23.18 -13.48 -17.05
CA CYS A 837 -24.41 -12.94 -17.62
C CYS A 837 -24.91 -11.71 -16.83
N ASN A 838 -25.78 -10.89 -17.41
CA ASN A 838 -26.37 -9.74 -16.71
C ASN A 838 -27.70 -10.09 -16.06
N TYR A 839 -28.20 -9.24 -15.17
CA TYR A 839 -29.53 -9.42 -14.58
C TYR A 839 -30.65 -9.46 -15.62
N GLY A 840 -31.43 -10.52 -15.58
CA GLY A 840 -32.53 -10.80 -16.50
C GLY A 840 -32.10 -11.43 -17.83
N ASP A 841 -30.81 -11.76 -18.00
CA ASP A 841 -30.35 -12.58 -19.12
C ASP A 841 -30.81 -14.04 -18.95
N TYR A 842 -30.74 -14.82 -20.03
CA TYR A 842 -31.07 -16.24 -20.05
C TYR A 842 -29.88 -17.08 -20.52
N LEU A 843 -29.77 -18.30 -20.00
CA LEU A 843 -28.83 -19.30 -20.50
C LEU A 843 -29.56 -20.20 -21.50
N SER A 844 -29.02 -20.33 -22.72
CA SER A 844 -29.57 -21.25 -23.71
C SER A 844 -29.21 -22.70 -23.38
N ALA A 845 -30.03 -23.67 -23.83
CA ALA A 845 -29.80 -25.09 -23.55
C ALA A 845 -28.43 -25.60 -24.05
N ASP A 846 -27.89 -25.01 -25.12
CA ASP A 846 -26.58 -25.38 -25.69
C ASP A 846 -25.39 -24.92 -24.82
N GLN A 847 -25.63 -23.99 -23.88
CA GLN A 847 -24.63 -23.51 -22.92
C GLN A 847 -24.66 -24.33 -21.62
N ILE A 848 -25.65 -25.18 -21.41
CA ILE A 848 -25.69 -26.06 -20.23
C ILE A 848 -24.77 -27.26 -20.52
N PRO A 849 -23.67 -27.46 -19.76
CA PRO A 849 -22.75 -28.57 -20.00
C PRO A 849 -23.44 -29.92 -19.72
N GLU A 850 -22.99 -30.99 -20.36
CA GLU A 850 -23.40 -32.35 -19.99
C GLU A 850 -22.83 -32.72 -18.62
N VAL A 851 -23.59 -33.46 -17.80
CA VAL A 851 -23.13 -33.91 -16.48
C VAL A 851 -22.04 -34.99 -16.69
N PRO A 852 -20.85 -34.85 -16.07
CA PRO A 852 -19.80 -35.86 -16.18
C PRO A 852 -20.27 -37.27 -15.77
N GLU A 853 -19.78 -38.30 -16.46
CA GLU A 853 -20.12 -39.69 -16.12
C GLU A 853 -19.41 -40.15 -14.84
N LYS A 854 -20.13 -40.87 -13.97
CA LYS A 854 -19.61 -41.46 -12.74
C LYS A 854 -19.96 -42.94 -12.66
N GLU A 855 -18.95 -43.79 -12.44
CA GLU A 855 -19.13 -45.24 -12.43
C GLU A 855 -20.16 -45.67 -11.36
N GLY A 856 -21.23 -46.35 -11.78
CA GLY A 856 -22.30 -46.82 -10.88
C GLY A 856 -23.40 -45.80 -10.57
N TYR A 857 -23.29 -44.56 -11.05
CA TYR A 857 -24.26 -43.49 -10.82
C TYR A 857 -24.71 -42.84 -12.13
N TYR A 858 -25.89 -42.22 -12.13
CA TYR A 858 -26.27 -41.22 -13.13
C TYR A 858 -26.31 -39.84 -12.48
N GLY A 859 -25.83 -38.83 -13.20
CA GLY A 859 -25.82 -37.45 -12.74
C GLY A 859 -26.95 -36.62 -13.37
N VAL A 860 -27.51 -35.68 -12.61
CA VAL A 860 -28.50 -34.70 -13.09
C VAL A 860 -28.16 -33.33 -12.51
N TRP A 861 -28.30 -32.27 -13.32
CA TRP A 861 -28.26 -30.91 -12.78
C TRP A 861 -29.52 -30.61 -11.95
N PRO A 862 -29.42 -29.78 -10.90
CA PRO A 862 -30.58 -29.35 -10.13
C PRO A 862 -31.61 -28.61 -11.01
N ASP A 863 -32.90 -28.71 -10.64
CA ASP A 863 -33.97 -27.98 -11.33
C ASP A 863 -33.81 -26.47 -11.13
N TYR A 864 -33.50 -25.75 -12.20
CA TYR A 864 -33.25 -24.30 -12.19
C TYR A 864 -33.83 -23.63 -13.43
N ASP A 865 -34.43 -22.44 -13.24
CA ASP A 865 -34.97 -21.64 -14.34
C ASP A 865 -33.88 -20.80 -15.02
N PHE A 866 -33.32 -21.34 -16.10
CA PHE A 866 -32.31 -20.65 -16.91
C PHE A 866 -32.88 -19.53 -17.80
N SER A 867 -34.20 -19.30 -17.81
CA SER A 867 -34.83 -18.31 -18.69
C SER A 867 -34.77 -16.87 -18.16
N TYR A 868 -34.46 -16.70 -16.87
CA TYR A 868 -34.41 -15.38 -16.23
C TYR A 868 -33.46 -15.39 -15.02
N ILE A 869 -32.17 -15.11 -15.26
CA ILE A 869 -31.13 -15.16 -14.25
C ILE A 869 -31.14 -13.88 -13.42
N THR A 870 -31.26 -14.03 -12.11
CA THR A 870 -31.36 -12.90 -11.17
C THR A 870 -30.25 -12.87 -10.13
N GLY A 871 -29.30 -13.81 -10.16
CA GLY A 871 -28.24 -13.92 -9.17
C GLY A 871 -27.15 -14.94 -9.52
N ASN A 872 -26.03 -14.88 -8.82
CA ASN A 872 -24.98 -15.91 -8.86
C ASN A 872 -25.54 -17.25 -8.38
N ARG A 873 -25.24 -18.34 -9.10
CA ARG A 873 -25.65 -19.69 -8.70
C ARG A 873 -24.57 -20.72 -9.00
N VAL A 874 -24.38 -21.60 -8.04
CA VAL A 874 -23.59 -22.82 -8.17
C VAL A 874 -24.58 -23.97 -8.27
N LEU A 875 -24.53 -24.70 -9.38
CA LEU A 875 -25.35 -25.87 -9.64
C LEU A 875 -24.46 -27.10 -9.52
N GLU A 876 -24.63 -27.87 -8.46
CA GLU A 876 -23.86 -29.09 -8.23
C GLU A 876 -24.62 -30.31 -8.78
N ALA A 877 -23.93 -31.15 -9.55
CA ALA A 877 -24.49 -32.35 -10.13
C ALA A 877 -24.90 -33.35 -9.04
N GLU A 878 -26.17 -33.75 -9.05
CA GLU A 878 -26.68 -34.78 -8.13
C GLU A 878 -26.48 -36.16 -8.75
N TYR A 879 -25.64 -36.98 -8.12
CA TYR A 879 -25.43 -38.37 -8.52
C TYR A 879 -26.34 -39.32 -7.75
N GLN A 880 -27.09 -40.14 -8.49
CA GLN A 880 -27.97 -41.17 -7.93
C GLN A 880 -27.56 -42.54 -8.45
N GLU A 881 -27.64 -43.55 -7.59
CA GLU A 881 -27.28 -44.93 -7.96
C GLU A 881 -28.21 -45.43 -9.05
N TRP A 882 -27.64 -46.10 -10.04
CA TRP A 882 -28.45 -46.82 -11.02
C TRP A 882 -29.29 -47.89 -10.33
N THR A 883 -30.55 -48.01 -10.72
CA THR A 883 -31.33 -49.18 -10.34
C THR A 883 -30.77 -50.37 -11.09
N ALA A 884 -30.16 -51.32 -10.37
CA ALA A 884 -29.46 -52.47 -10.97
C ALA A 884 -30.42 -53.50 -11.63
N SER A 885 -31.69 -53.48 -11.25
CA SER A 885 -32.70 -54.37 -11.84
C SER A 885 -34.12 -53.84 -11.73
N ILE A 886 -34.89 -54.02 -12.79
CA ILE A 886 -36.34 -53.74 -12.83
C ILE A 886 -37.11 -55.04 -13.02
N ALA A 887 -38.33 -55.13 -12.49
CA ALA A 887 -39.13 -56.35 -12.49
C ALA A 887 -40.48 -56.14 -13.18
N SER A 888 -41.01 -57.21 -13.78
CA SER A 888 -42.35 -57.23 -14.37
C SER A 888 -43.42 -57.10 -13.28
N ALA A 889 -44.56 -56.51 -13.61
CA ALA A 889 -45.70 -56.41 -12.70
C ALA A 889 -46.31 -57.80 -12.40
N GLU A 890 -46.21 -58.72 -13.36
CA GLU A 890 -46.68 -60.09 -13.29
C GLU A 890 -45.82 -60.91 -12.33
N LYS A 891 -46.48 -61.63 -11.42
CA LYS A 891 -45.84 -62.43 -10.36
C LYS A 891 -46.42 -63.84 -10.34
N ASN A 892 -45.65 -64.78 -9.81
CA ASN A 892 -46.11 -66.13 -9.52
C ASN A 892 -46.91 -66.21 -8.19
N ASP A 893 -47.43 -67.39 -7.88
CA ASP A 893 -48.22 -67.66 -6.65
C ASP A 893 -47.43 -67.44 -5.34
N ALA A 894 -46.10 -67.45 -5.40
CA ALA A 894 -45.20 -67.14 -4.29
C ALA A 894 -44.80 -65.65 -4.24
N ASN A 895 -45.50 -64.79 -5.00
CA ASN A 895 -45.28 -63.35 -5.10
C ASN A 895 -43.89 -62.94 -5.64
N LYS A 896 -43.24 -63.81 -6.42
CA LYS A 896 -41.98 -63.52 -7.13
C LYS A 896 -42.27 -63.02 -8.55
N PRO A 897 -41.58 -61.99 -9.06
CA PRO A 897 -41.77 -61.49 -10.42
C PRO A 897 -41.45 -62.58 -11.48
N LEU A 898 -42.20 -62.59 -12.57
CA LEU A 898 -42.01 -63.57 -13.64
C LEU A 898 -40.79 -63.27 -14.51
N VAL A 899 -40.53 -61.99 -14.81
CA VAL A 899 -39.34 -61.54 -15.54
C VAL A 899 -38.71 -60.36 -14.82
N MET A 900 -37.39 -60.31 -14.79
CA MET A 900 -36.62 -59.15 -14.34
C MET A 900 -35.60 -58.80 -15.42
N ALA A 901 -35.25 -57.52 -15.54
CA ALA A 901 -34.13 -57.07 -16.35
C ALA A 901 -33.01 -56.60 -15.43
N GLU A 902 -31.77 -56.88 -15.81
CA GLU A 902 -30.54 -56.45 -15.14
C GLU A 902 -29.81 -55.43 -16.02
N GLY A 903 -29.33 -54.35 -15.42
CA GLY A 903 -28.73 -53.23 -16.13
C GLY A 903 -28.74 -51.95 -15.31
N ASN A 904 -28.41 -50.84 -15.95
CA ASN A 904 -28.41 -49.52 -15.34
C ASN A 904 -29.72 -48.80 -15.69
N PHE A 905 -30.66 -48.77 -14.74
CA PHE A 905 -32.01 -48.23 -14.95
C PHE A 905 -32.27 -46.94 -14.18
N TYR A 906 -32.92 -45.98 -14.84
CA TYR A 906 -33.48 -44.79 -14.19
C TYR A 906 -34.65 -45.18 -13.25
N PRO A 907 -35.00 -44.38 -12.23
CA PRO A 907 -36.05 -44.73 -11.25
C PRO A 907 -37.43 -45.00 -11.87
N ASN A 908 -37.75 -44.33 -12.97
CA ASN A 908 -39.03 -44.48 -13.69
C ASN A 908 -38.98 -45.58 -14.76
N ALA A 909 -37.87 -46.32 -14.86
CA ALA A 909 -37.75 -47.41 -15.81
C ALA A 909 -38.74 -48.52 -15.46
N ALA A 910 -39.47 -49.00 -16.45
CA ALA A 910 -40.47 -50.04 -16.28
C ALA A 910 -40.23 -51.20 -17.23
N LEU A 911 -40.43 -52.41 -16.73
CA LEU A 911 -40.43 -53.64 -17.52
C LEU A 911 -41.88 -54.02 -17.83
N HIS A 912 -42.22 -54.01 -19.12
CA HIS A 912 -43.55 -54.39 -19.60
C HIS A 912 -43.51 -55.81 -20.15
N LEU A 913 -44.36 -56.68 -19.60
CA LEU A 913 -44.43 -58.08 -19.98
C LEU A 913 -45.85 -58.41 -20.47
N GLN A 914 -45.94 -59.05 -21.63
CA GLN A 914 -47.19 -59.60 -22.15
C GLN A 914 -47.02 -61.10 -22.41
N ILE A 915 -47.91 -61.90 -21.83
CA ILE A 915 -47.84 -63.37 -21.92
C ILE A 915 -48.97 -63.87 -22.83
N GLU A 916 -48.60 -64.56 -23.91
CA GLU A 916 -49.52 -65.18 -24.88
C GLU A 916 -49.19 -66.68 -25.03
N GLY A 917 -49.91 -67.53 -24.28
CA GLY A 917 -49.61 -68.96 -24.22
C GLY A 917 -48.22 -69.21 -23.63
N ASP A 918 -47.35 -69.88 -24.39
CA ASP A 918 -45.96 -70.16 -23.98
C ASP A 918 -44.97 -69.06 -24.40
N THR A 919 -45.46 -67.93 -24.93
CA THR A 919 -44.63 -66.82 -25.44
C THR A 919 -44.70 -65.61 -24.51
N TYR A 920 -43.52 -65.15 -24.10
CA TYR A 920 -43.30 -63.94 -23.30
C TYR A 920 -42.80 -62.83 -24.22
N LYS A 921 -43.58 -61.75 -24.38
CA LYS A 921 -43.16 -60.54 -25.09
C LYS A 921 -42.73 -59.51 -24.06
N VAL A 922 -41.53 -58.99 -24.20
CA VAL A 922 -40.93 -58.02 -23.27
C VAL A 922 -40.66 -56.73 -24.02
N SER A 923 -41.09 -55.61 -23.45
CA SER A 923 -40.58 -54.27 -23.76
C SER A 923 -40.17 -53.58 -22.47
N MET A 924 -39.35 -52.53 -22.55
CA MET A 924 -38.97 -51.76 -21.38
C MET A 924 -38.84 -50.28 -21.73
N THR A 925 -39.08 -49.42 -20.76
CA THR A 925 -38.73 -48.00 -20.81
C THR A 925 -37.57 -47.76 -19.87
N ASN A 926 -36.58 -46.96 -20.30
CA ASN A 926 -35.45 -46.57 -19.46
C ASN A 926 -35.14 -45.09 -19.65
N SER A 927 -35.94 -44.23 -19.02
CA SER A 927 -35.81 -42.78 -19.08
C SER A 927 -36.35 -42.13 -17.82
N MET A 928 -35.93 -40.89 -17.57
CA MET A 928 -36.50 -40.03 -16.53
C MET A 928 -37.89 -39.47 -16.90
N LYS A 929 -38.23 -39.39 -18.20
CA LYS A 929 -39.52 -38.82 -18.68
C LYS A 929 -40.60 -39.91 -18.77
N GLU A 930 -41.82 -39.59 -18.29
CA GLU A 930 -42.96 -40.52 -18.29
C GLU A 930 -43.41 -40.97 -19.71
N ASP A 931 -43.24 -40.12 -20.74
CA ASP A 931 -43.64 -40.40 -22.13
C ASP A 931 -42.46 -40.81 -23.04
N ALA A 932 -41.43 -41.45 -22.48
CA ALA A 932 -40.27 -41.88 -23.27
C ALA A 932 -40.59 -43.06 -24.20
N PRO A 933 -39.98 -43.13 -25.40
CA PRO A 933 -40.12 -44.29 -26.28
C PRO A 933 -39.52 -45.54 -25.62
N ASP A 934 -40.02 -46.71 -26.02
CA ASP A 934 -39.46 -48.00 -25.59
C ASP A 934 -37.96 -48.06 -25.87
N TYR A 935 -37.21 -48.55 -24.89
CA TYR A 935 -35.79 -48.84 -25.02
C TYR A 935 -35.59 -49.88 -26.13
N THR A 936 -34.63 -49.60 -27.01
CA THR A 936 -34.24 -50.49 -28.11
C THR A 936 -32.78 -50.88 -27.95
N GLY A 937 -32.53 -52.17 -27.76
CA GLY A 937 -31.18 -52.71 -27.60
C GLY A 937 -31.12 -54.03 -26.84
N GLU A 938 -29.92 -54.56 -26.70
CA GLU A 938 -29.63 -55.78 -25.98
C GLU A 938 -29.83 -55.60 -24.46
N ALA A 939 -30.64 -56.47 -23.84
CA ALA A 939 -30.88 -56.47 -22.41
C ALA A 939 -30.66 -57.86 -21.79
N THR A 940 -30.12 -57.88 -20.57
CA THR A 940 -29.98 -59.11 -19.78
C THR A 940 -31.24 -59.32 -18.95
N LEU A 941 -31.93 -60.44 -19.17
CA LEU A 941 -33.19 -60.78 -18.53
C LEU A 941 -33.06 -62.02 -17.66
N ARG A 942 -33.87 -62.08 -16.60
CA ARG A 942 -34.03 -63.22 -15.70
C ARG A 942 -35.48 -63.66 -15.72
N VAL A 943 -35.76 -64.86 -16.22
CA VAL A 943 -37.11 -65.45 -16.20
C VAL A 943 -37.25 -66.45 -15.06
N TYR A 944 -38.36 -66.38 -14.33
CA TYR A 944 -38.69 -67.33 -13.28
C TYR A 944 -38.99 -68.71 -13.86
N CYS A 945 -38.40 -69.74 -13.27
CA CYS A 945 -38.60 -71.14 -13.67
C CYS A 945 -38.97 -71.98 -12.44
N GLU A 946 -39.94 -72.90 -12.56
CA GLU A 946 -40.28 -73.84 -11.47
C GLU A 946 -39.14 -74.83 -11.20
N ASP A 947 -38.47 -75.29 -12.27
CA ASP A 947 -37.26 -76.10 -12.23
C ASP A 947 -36.18 -75.44 -13.11
N ALA A 948 -35.44 -74.49 -12.52
CA ALA A 948 -34.43 -73.73 -13.23
C ALA A 948 -33.30 -74.63 -13.78
N ASP A 949 -32.96 -75.74 -13.14
CA ASP A 949 -31.89 -76.64 -13.60
C ASP A 949 -32.27 -77.37 -14.90
N ASN A 950 -33.56 -77.68 -15.08
CA ASN A 950 -34.08 -78.38 -16.26
C ASN A 950 -34.87 -77.50 -17.24
N THR A 951 -34.75 -76.18 -17.19
CA THR A 951 -35.42 -75.28 -18.17
C THR A 951 -34.43 -74.82 -19.25
N VAL A 952 -34.87 -74.61 -20.49
CA VAL A 952 -34.10 -73.93 -21.55
C VAL A 952 -34.87 -72.72 -22.07
N VAL A 953 -34.15 -71.68 -22.48
CA VAL A 953 -34.72 -70.42 -22.98
C VAL A 953 -34.55 -70.33 -24.49
N TRP A 954 -35.64 -70.03 -25.19
CA TRP A 954 -35.65 -69.86 -26.65
C TRP A 954 -36.04 -68.43 -27.00
N VAL A 955 -35.15 -67.68 -27.66
CA VAL A 955 -35.39 -66.29 -28.07
C VAL A 955 -35.75 -66.23 -29.55
N GLU A 956 -36.71 -65.38 -29.91
CA GLU A 956 -37.09 -65.15 -31.31
C GLU A 956 -36.01 -64.32 -32.02
N GLN A 957 -35.39 -64.89 -33.06
CA GLN A 957 -34.41 -64.23 -33.92
C GLN A 957 -34.81 -64.47 -35.38
N ASP A 958 -34.98 -63.39 -36.16
CA ASP A 958 -35.39 -63.45 -37.58
C ASP A 958 -36.68 -64.26 -37.85
N GLY A 959 -37.62 -64.29 -36.89
CA GLY A 959 -38.90 -65.01 -37.00
C GLY A 959 -38.84 -66.51 -36.69
N GLU A 960 -37.69 -67.03 -36.22
CA GLU A 960 -37.55 -68.39 -35.69
C GLU A 960 -37.05 -68.35 -34.24
N TYR A 961 -37.53 -69.27 -33.40
CA TYR A 961 -37.06 -69.40 -32.02
C TYR A 961 -35.79 -70.23 -31.96
N ARG A 962 -34.73 -69.68 -31.37
CA ARG A 962 -33.45 -70.36 -31.15
C ARG A 962 -33.13 -70.45 -29.67
N GLU A 963 -32.65 -71.62 -29.26
CA GLU A 963 -32.16 -71.82 -27.90
C GLU A 963 -30.96 -70.90 -27.65
N VAL A 964 -31.01 -70.13 -26.57
CA VAL A 964 -29.93 -69.24 -26.16
C VAL A 964 -29.22 -69.80 -24.93
N GLU A 965 -27.93 -69.52 -24.84
CA GLU A 965 -27.17 -69.85 -23.63
C GLU A 965 -27.78 -69.09 -22.44
N SER A 966 -28.03 -69.83 -21.35
CA SER A 966 -28.64 -69.29 -20.14
C SER A 966 -28.01 -69.89 -18.89
N THR A 967 -27.88 -69.07 -17.86
CA THR A 967 -27.28 -69.44 -16.57
C THR A 967 -28.33 -69.50 -15.46
N VAL A 968 -28.21 -70.48 -14.57
CA VAL A 968 -29.12 -70.65 -13.43
C VAL A 968 -28.71 -69.71 -12.29
N ILE A 969 -29.65 -68.88 -11.84
CA ILE A 969 -29.50 -67.98 -10.69
C ILE A 969 -30.68 -68.18 -9.74
N GLY A 970 -30.49 -69.08 -8.76
CA GLY A 970 -31.54 -69.45 -7.82
C GLY A 970 -32.74 -70.08 -8.53
N SER A 971 -33.92 -69.45 -8.45
CA SER A 971 -35.16 -69.90 -9.15
C SER A 971 -35.35 -69.26 -10.53
N TYR A 972 -34.32 -68.60 -11.08
CA TYR A 972 -34.39 -67.88 -12.35
C TYR A 972 -33.35 -68.40 -13.34
N ARG A 973 -33.63 -68.22 -14.63
CA ARG A 973 -32.63 -68.32 -15.70
C ARG A 973 -32.29 -66.95 -16.26
N GLN A 974 -31.02 -66.61 -16.25
CA GLN A 974 -30.46 -65.40 -16.85
C GLN A 974 -30.04 -65.67 -18.29
N PHE A 975 -30.43 -64.78 -19.20
CA PHE A 975 -30.09 -64.82 -20.63
C PHE A 975 -30.15 -63.41 -21.22
N THR A 976 -29.66 -63.24 -22.44
CA THR A 976 -29.58 -61.93 -23.10
C THR A 976 -30.42 -61.95 -24.38
N MET A 977 -31.18 -60.87 -24.64
CA MET A 977 -31.94 -60.69 -25.87
C MET A 977 -32.12 -59.22 -26.26
N GLU A 978 -32.39 -58.94 -27.53
CA GLU A 978 -32.84 -57.62 -27.99
C GLU A 978 -34.26 -57.33 -27.50
N VAL A 979 -34.47 -56.13 -26.97
CA VAL A 979 -35.76 -55.63 -26.47
C VAL A 979 -36.17 -54.42 -27.34
N PRO A 980 -37.45 -54.28 -27.76
CA PRO A 980 -38.55 -55.21 -27.53
C PRO A 980 -38.41 -56.53 -28.30
N GLY A 981 -38.75 -57.64 -27.64
CA GLY A 981 -38.53 -58.98 -28.20
C GLY A 981 -39.37 -60.06 -27.52
N SER A 982 -39.40 -61.26 -28.12
CA SER A 982 -40.15 -62.40 -27.60
C SER A 982 -39.23 -63.55 -27.23
N PHE A 983 -39.55 -64.26 -26.16
CA PHE A 983 -38.90 -65.52 -25.79
C PHE A 983 -39.90 -66.56 -25.27
N ARG A 984 -39.45 -67.81 -25.17
CA ARG A 984 -40.19 -68.96 -24.64
C ARG A 984 -39.32 -69.74 -23.68
N ILE A 985 -39.94 -70.43 -22.73
CA ILE A 985 -39.27 -71.38 -21.84
C ILE A 985 -39.84 -72.78 -22.07
N ALA A 986 -38.97 -73.79 -22.04
CA ALA A 986 -39.36 -75.20 -22.18
C ALA A 986 -38.50 -76.09 -21.27
N GLU A 987 -39.01 -77.26 -20.87
CA GLU A 987 -38.19 -78.25 -20.17
C GLU A 987 -37.12 -78.83 -21.12
N ALA A 988 -35.88 -78.91 -20.63
CA ALA A 988 -34.77 -79.53 -21.33
C ALA A 988 -35.06 -81.01 -21.53
N GLU A 989 -35.11 -81.48 -22.77
CA GLU A 989 -35.23 -82.91 -23.06
C GLU A 989 -34.03 -83.66 -22.43
N GLY A 990 -34.33 -84.43 -21.38
CA GLY A 990 -33.33 -85.12 -20.58
C GLY A 990 -32.35 -85.94 -21.42
N SER A 991 -31.07 -85.60 -21.33
CA SER A 991 -29.93 -86.40 -21.78
C SER A 991 -29.87 -87.73 -21.01
N HIS A 992 -30.71 -88.70 -21.40
CA HIS A 992 -30.57 -90.11 -21.03
C HIS A 992 -29.24 -90.72 -21.52
N THR A 993 -28.56 -90.06 -22.47
CA THR A 993 -27.30 -90.50 -23.08
C THR A 993 -26.14 -90.54 -22.09
N ARG A 994 -26.04 -89.58 -21.15
CA ARG A 994 -24.98 -89.56 -20.12
C ARG A 994 -25.15 -90.63 -19.05
N MET A 995 -26.39 -90.97 -18.68
CA MET A 995 -26.67 -92.05 -17.73
C MET A 995 -26.43 -93.44 -18.36
N ILE A 996 -26.71 -93.61 -19.66
CA ILE A 996 -26.41 -94.84 -20.41
C ILE A 996 -24.89 -95.06 -20.54
N VAL A 997 -24.10 -94.01 -20.78
CA VAL A 997 -22.63 -94.12 -20.87
C VAL A 997 -22.00 -94.49 -19.52
N MET A 998 -22.48 -93.94 -18.41
CA MET A 998 -22.01 -94.31 -17.05
C MET A 998 -22.39 -95.76 -16.69
N CYS A 999 -23.56 -96.25 -17.11
CA CYS A 999 -23.96 -97.65 -16.92
C CYS A 999 -23.12 -98.63 -17.77
N ILE A 1000 -22.73 -98.26 -19.00
CA ILE A 1000 -21.87 -99.10 -19.86
C ILE A 1000 -20.44 -99.19 -19.30
N ILE A 1001 -19.89 -98.10 -18.77
CA ILE A 1001 -18.58 -98.08 -18.10
C ILE A 1001 -18.63 -98.90 -16.79
N GLY A 1002 -19.71 -98.80 -16.02
CA GLY A 1002 -19.93 -99.60 -14.81
C GLY A 1002 -19.99 -101.11 -15.07
N VAL A 1003 -20.65 -101.54 -16.16
CA VAL A 1003 -20.73 -102.97 -16.55
C VAL A 1003 -19.37 -103.47 -17.08
N ALA A 1004 -18.62 -102.65 -17.83
CA ALA A 1004 -17.28 -103.00 -18.32
C ALA A 1004 -16.26 -103.17 -17.16
N VAL A 1005 -16.30 -102.29 -16.16
CA VAL A 1005 -15.46 -102.37 -14.94
C VAL A 1005 -15.86 -103.57 -14.07
N GLY A 1006 -17.17 -103.86 -13.97
CA GLY A 1006 -17.69 -105.05 -13.27
C GLY A 1006 -17.24 -106.37 -13.91
N ILE A 1007 -17.27 -106.47 -15.24
CA ILE A 1007 -16.79 -107.67 -15.97
C ILE A 1007 -15.26 -107.82 -15.84
N LEU A 1008 -14.50 -106.72 -15.87
CA LEU A 1008 -13.05 -106.74 -15.68
C LEU A 1008 -12.67 -107.21 -14.24
N LEU A 1009 -13.41 -106.76 -13.23
CA LEU A 1009 -13.25 -107.18 -11.84
C LEU A 1009 -13.62 -108.65 -11.62
N ILE A 1010 -14.65 -109.17 -12.29
CA ILE A 1010 -15.03 -110.59 -12.26
C ILE A 1010 -13.97 -111.45 -12.96
N VAL A 1011 -13.42 -111.03 -14.10
CA VAL A 1011 -12.33 -111.75 -14.80
C VAL A 1011 -11.03 -111.74 -13.97
N LEU A 1012 -10.72 -110.64 -13.29
CA LEU A 1012 -9.58 -110.54 -12.36
C LEU A 1012 -9.79 -111.39 -11.10
N LEU A 1013 -11.01 -111.46 -10.56
CA LEU A 1013 -11.38 -112.34 -9.45
C LEU A 1013 -11.32 -113.82 -9.84
N VAL A 1014 -11.81 -114.21 -11.02
CA VAL A 1014 -11.72 -115.58 -11.54
C VAL A 1014 -10.26 -115.99 -11.82
N LYS A 1015 -9.42 -115.09 -12.37
CA LYS A 1015 -7.96 -115.31 -12.50
C LYS A 1015 -7.27 -115.41 -11.13
N LYS A 1016 -7.68 -114.63 -10.12
CA LYS A 1016 -7.12 -114.66 -8.75
C LYS A 1016 -7.56 -115.92 -7.98
N VAL A 1017 -8.78 -116.42 -8.19
CA VAL A 1017 -9.28 -117.69 -7.63
C VAL A 1017 -8.67 -118.92 -8.33
N ALA A 1018 -8.45 -118.88 -9.65
CA ALA A 1018 -7.74 -119.94 -10.37
C ALA A 1018 -6.24 -120.02 -9.97
N LYS A 1019 -5.59 -118.88 -9.75
CA LYS A 1019 -4.19 -118.82 -9.25
C LYS A 1019 -4.09 -119.24 -7.77
N ARG A 1020 -5.09 -118.92 -6.93
CA ARG A 1020 -5.19 -119.42 -5.53
C ARG A 1020 -5.51 -120.92 -5.44
N ARG A 1021 -6.26 -121.51 -6.39
CA ARG A 1021 -6.49 -122.98 -6.46
C ARG A 1021 -5.28 -123.76 -6.96
N LYS A 1022 -4.37 -123.15 -7.75
CA LYS A 1022 -3.07 -123.76 -8.14
C LYS A 1022 -2.02 -123.66 -7.02
N LYS A 1023 -2.00 -122.56 -6.24
CA LYS A 1023 -1.07 -122.38 -5.12
C LYS A 1023 -1.45 -123.15 -3.84
N ARG A 1024 -2.76 -123.28 -3.52
CA ARG A 1024 -3.25 -124.14 -2.41
C ARG A 1024 -3.19 -125.65 -2.69
N ARG A 1025 -2.87 -126.08 -3.92
CA ARG A 1025 -2.54 -127.48 -4.25
C ARG A 1025 -1.04 -127.80 -4.16
N GLN A 1026 -0.17 -126.80 -3.90
CA GLN A 1026 1.28 -126.99 -3.74
C GLN A 1026 1.83 -126.58 -2.36
N GLU A 1027 1.17 -125.70 -1.59
CA GLU A 1027 1.72 -125.16 -0.31
C GLU A 1027 1.00 -125.63 0.97
N LYS A 1028 0.29 -126.77 0.98
CA LYS A 1028 -0.17 -127.44 2.22
C LYS A 1028 -0.11 -128.98 2.14
N ALA A 1029 0.87 -129.46 1.36
CA ALA A 1029 1.52 -130.76 1.53
C ALA A 1029 2.80 -130.64 2.38
N GLU A 1030 3.10 -129.46 2.91
CA GLU A 1030 4.22 -129.22 3.82
C GLU A 1030 3.72 -128.41 5.02
N HIS A 1031 3.75 -129.05 6.20
CA HIS A 1031 3.72 -128.49 7.54
C HIS A 1031 2.45 -127.74 8.03
N ALA A 1032 1.75 -128.16 9.10
CA ALA A 1032 2.10 -129.09 10.18
C ALA A 1032 3.51 -128.84 10.74
N GLY A 1033 3.75 -127.64 11.25
CA GLY A 1033 5.01 -127.25 11.89
C GLY A 1033 5.02 -125.78 12.29
N GLN A 1034 4.74 -125.54 13.58
CA GLN A 1034 5.12 -124.40 14.45
C GLN A 1034 4.81 -122.94 14.04
N ALA A 1035 4.16 -122.27 15.00
CA ALA A 1035 3.97 -120.83 15.12
C ALA A 1035 5.14 -120.22 15.89
N ASP A 1036 5.52 -118.98 15.60
CA ASP A 1036 5.67 -117.98 16.65
C ASP A 1036 5.72 -116.54 16.09
N ASP A 1037 5.07 -115.67 16.84
CA ASP A 1037 5.57 -114.40 17.37
C ASP A 1037 5.69 -113.06 16.59
N THR A 1038 5.19 -112.07 17.34
CA THR A 1038 5.62 -110.67 17.58
C THR A 1038 5.67 -109.59 16.48
N GLU A 1039 4.94 -108.50 16.81
CA GLU A 1039 5.38 -107.10 16.94
C GLU A 1039 6.37 -106.46 15.94
N GLY A 1040 6.13 -105.16 15.69
CA GLY A 1040 7.25 -104.20 15.63
C GLY A 1040 7.25 -103.22 14.48
N GLN A 1041 6.71 -102.02 14.76
CA GLN A 1041 7.27 -100.69 14.50
C GLN A 1041 8.02 -100.40 13.19
N LEU A 1042 7.51 -99.38 12.47
CA LEU A 1042 8.14 -98.05 12.43
C LEU A 1042 7.09 -96.98 12.08
#